data_AF-A0A258FYU5-F1
#
_entry.id   AF-A0A258FYU5-F1
#
_cell.length_a   1.000
_cell.length_b   1.000
_cell.length_c   1.000
_cell.angle_alpha   90.00
_cell.angle_beta   90.00
_cell.angle_gamma   90.00
#
_symmetry.space_group_name_H-M   'P 1'
#
loop_
_entity.id
_entity.type
_entity.pdbx_description
1 polymer ?
#
loop_
_entity_poly.entity_id
_entity_poly.type
_entity_poly.pdbx_seq_one_letter_code
_entity_poly.pdbx_strand_id
1 'polypeptide(L)'
;MAEGLSRKAQTQEDDSMDKGGLDPRAVKAFGYLTDKVDFTGKTYDEIMDDDANVDGMRTVERRRGNANSQNTLYLSELLVGSKYSDHTFFNQVVERVGALPQDMKPDEIVMSGLYMGDFGGRKKNSKWMLKPGLRTLEDQFRAGKEKLDQLRNLGIPVVYARSDNDTDIIEEMTYDAFHQMDVLARKHAKESEDIDMKRQLSGLEKAKAHPNWPEYYRFTKYVAFPYCVRTGHELRDADAIAAATDGEYNEPEREILFDAYRRASQGQRLLPKHLQVLDRTALKDGNGLTIVGDFEHVVTTRGENEYTDLVRHKMQTSNAQLANYFRTPAQVRGTLAAEGVDRYDNIIITGQQEAGGVLRPDNKAIHSIGGLQNPNKALLEDGDILTSTANTVARPIFGRGRFHDPSATAIERRNDGTQVVTLFNKHLWEVSESIPERTTVMLQCDWQAGNLASRPDYQLKQLDLVKRRLGRAPVYLALGGDMVEGRNYFDFNRESGRTGLGAMDQQIEYVKDMIERSLEQMTKAELDNLFVKVTIGNHEWNSGTMKVNGYSFADPFIDPYKAAFMARGYSLDDARARVQFQDTIVTPRGEPVKTYSTVFKVGEMGFELRHFFGAGKGTGGQPPAFAGHRQSVGLGELREGVDVGLFGHYHHANYMLGGNKLYVGAGSLNGMTGFEYERNLRSANSIVMLHVGAGLPPQIEIMGEQALVKYKVADGYFSDKQIKERFGFRNDHGANPLHSPYIEGPKTALQKLALEMGRQAAFSTSRTGYM
;
A
#
# COMPACT_ATOMS: atom_id res chain seq x y z
N MET A 1 14.91 54.85 -48.79
CA MET A 1 13.66 54.90 -48.00
C MET A 1 14.07 54.72 -46.55
N ALA A 2 13.95 55.78 -45.76
CA ALA A 2 14.65 55.95 -44.49
C ALA A 2 13.86 56.90 -43.57
N GLU A 3 14.16 56.86 -42.27
CA GLU A 3 14.05 57.95 -41.25
C GLU A 3 12.69 58.70 -41.14
N GLY A 4 12.01 58.78 -40.00
CA GLY A 4 12.50 59.33 -38.73
C GLY A 4 11.88 60.72 -38.45
N LEU A 5 11.61 61.06 -37.18
CA LEU A 5 11.23 62.41 -36.66
C LEU A 5 9.76 62.85 -36.96
N SER A 6 9.04 63.67 -36.16
CA SER A 6 9.36 64.37 -34.87
C SER A 6 8.12 65.04 -34.20
N ARG A 7 8.03 65.04 -32.85
CA ARG A 7 7.46 66.09 -31.92
C ARG A 7 5.93 66.40 -32.04
N LYS A 8 5.19 67.06 -31.12
CA LYS A 8 5.25 67.70 -29.75
C LYS A 8 3.74 67.88 -29.31
N ALA A 9 3.27 68.32 -28.12
CA ALA A 9 3.61 68.26 -26.68
C ALA A 9 2.53 69.05 -25.86
N GLN A 10 2.62 69.10 -24.51
CA GLN A 10 1.85 69.94 -23.54
C GLN A 10 0.36 69.54 -23.31
N THR A 11 -0.26 69.65 -22.11
CA THR A 11 0.07 70.12 -20.72
C THR A 11 -0.81 69.29 -19.76
N GLN A 12 -0.37 68.70 -18.64
CA GLN A 12 -0.02 69.27 -17.31
C GLN A 12 -1.08 70.18 -16.66
N GLU A 13 -1.73 69.66 -15.61
CA GLU A 13 -2.00 70.38 -14.35
C GLU A 13 -2.20 69.35 -13.22
N ASP A 14 -1.60 69.61 -12.06
CA ASP A 14 -1.68 68.79 -10.84
C ASP A 14 -2.88 69.23 -9.98
N ASP A 15 -3.45 68.32 -9.19
CA ASP A 15 -3.53 68.60 -7.75
C ASP A 15 -3.64 67.32 -6.88
N SER A 16 -3.30 67.50 -5.62
CA SER A 16 -2.88 66.50 -4.65
C SER A 16 -4.02 65.82 -3.87
N MET A 17 -3.80 64.56 -3.47
CA MET A 17 -3.83 64.14 -2.05
C MET A 17 -3.19 62.77 -1.83
N ASP A 18 -2.73 62.55 -0.59
CA ASP A 18 -1.68 61.59 -0.24
C ASP A 18 -2.18 60.44 0.66
N LYS A 19 -1.44 59.31 0.66
CA LYS A 19 -1.50 58.15 1.59
C LYS A 19 -2.84 57.43 1.85
N GLY A 20 -2.96 56.26 1.23
CA GLY A 20 -3.87 55.17 1.64
C GLY A 20 -3.50 53.79 1.06
N GLY A 21 -2.22 53.57 0.73
CA GLY A 21 -1.78 52.40 -0.04
C GLY A 21 -1.72 51.11 0.78
N LEU A 22 -2.72 50.23 0.63
CA LEU A 22 -2.68 48.86 1.15
C LEU A 22 -2.14 47.85 0.12
N ASP A 23 -1.40 46.87 0.65
CA ASP A 23 -0.47 45.97 -0.05
C ASP A 23 -1.12 45.02 -1.10
N PRO A 24 -0.64 44.98 -2.36
CA PRO A 24 -1.06 44.00 -3.38
C PRO A 24 -0.95 42.52 -2.96
N ARG A 25 -0.14 42.17 -1.94
CA ARG A 25 -0.02 40.79 -1.42
C ARG A 25 -1.31 40.27 -0.78
N ALA A 26 -2.30 41.11 -0.52
CA ALA A 26 -3.60 40.70 0.02
C ALA A 26 -4.42 39.81 -0.93
N VAL A 27 -4.27 39.94 -2.26
CA VAL A 27 -5.01 39.12 -3.23
C VAL A 27 -4.53 37.66 -3.25
N LYS A 28 -3.26 37.41 -2.92
CA LYS A 28 -2.72 36.04 -2.71
C LYS A 28 -3.14 35.41 -1.36
N ALA A 29 -4.16 35.93 -0.67
CA ALA A 29 -4.65 35.40 0.61
C ALA A 29 -5.41 34.07 0.47
N PHE A 30 -6.06 33.83 -0.66
CA PHE A 30 -6.86 32.62 -0.93
C PHE A 30 -6.23 31.81 -2.07
N GLY A 31 -5.20 31.02 -1.76
CA GLY A 31 -4.53 30.15 -2.75
C GLY A 31 -5.50 29.18 -3.46
N TYR A 32 -6.54 28.74 -2.75
CA TYR A 32 -7.63 27.90 -3.27
C TYR A 32 -8.49 28.53 -4.39
N LEU A 33 -8.37 29.83 -4.67
CA LEU A 33 -9.29 30.55 -5.56
C LEU A 33 -8.62 31.39 -6.66
N THR A 34 -7.30 31.58 -6.62
CA THR A 34 -6.62 32.48 -7.58
C THR A 34 -5.92 31.76 -8.73
N ASP A 35 -5.60 30.47 -8.59
CA ASP A 35 -5.05 29.67 -9.68
C ASP A 35 -6.22 29.10 -10.51
N LYS A 36 -6.72 29.92 -11.44
CA LYS A 36 -7.55 29.42 -12.54
C LYS A 36 -6.71 28.41 -13.32
N VAL A 37 -7.26 27.21 -13.55
CA VAL A 37 -6.60 25.99 -14.03
C VAL A 37 -5.97 25.16 -12.89
N ASP A 38 -6.77 24.22 -12.36
CA ASP A 38 -6.20 22.92 -11.95
C ASP A 38 -5.51 22.27 -13.17
N PHE A 39 -4.51 21.42 -12.95
CA PHE A 39 -3.67 20.80 -14.00
C PHE A 39 -4.44 19.97 -15.06
N THR A 40 -5.76 19.86 -14.93
CA THR A 40 -6.71 19.26 -15.88
C THR A 40 -7.31 20.25 -16.90
N GLY A 41 -7.19 21.57 -16.70
CA GLY A 41 -7.68 22.58 -17.65
C GLY A 41 -9.16 22.97 -17.54
N LYS A 42 -9.91 22.42 -16.58
CA LYS A 42 -11.36 22.64 -16.45
C LYS A 42 -11.74 24.03 -15.93
N THR A 43 -12.90 24.50 -16.36
CA THR A 43 -13.58 25.73 -15.96
C THR A 43 -14.51 25.53 -14.75
N TYR A 44 -15.02 26.63 -14.19
CA TYR A 44 -15.88 26.60 -13.00
C TYR A 44 -17.19 25.83 -13.22
N ASP A 45 -17.78 25.92 -14.42
CA ASP A 45 -19.06 25.29 -14.73
C ASP A 45 -18.89 23.78 -15.01
N GLU A 46 -17.77 23.37 -15.61
CA GLU A 46 -17.41 21.95 -15.82
C GLU A 46 -17.17 21.19 -14.50
N ILE A 47 -16.81 21.90 -13.43
CA ILE A 47 -16.72 21.32 -12.07
C ILE A 47 -18.12 21.11 -11.46
N MET A 48 -19.08 21.97 -11.80
CA MET A 48 -20.45 21.90 -11.28
C MET A 48 -21.28 20.80 -11.95
N ASP A 49 -21.07 20.56 -13.25
CA ASP A 49 -21.70 19.43 -13.99
C ASP A 49 -21.12 18.07 -13.59
N ASP A 50 -19.83 18.01 -13.22
CA ASP A 50 -19.25 16.83 -12.57
C ASP A 50 -19.90 16.63 -11.19
N ASP A 51 -19.82 17.61 -10.26
CA ASP A 51 -20.35 17.49 -8.87
C ASP A 51 -21.84 17.07 -8.81
N ALA A 52 -22.67 17.49 -9.79
CA ALA A 52 -24.09 17.09 -9.87
C ALA A 52 -24.32 15.61 -10.26
N ASN A 53 -23.31 14.94 -10.82
CA ASN A 53 -23.32 13.52 -11.18
C ASN A 53 -22.39 12.67 -10.27
N VAL A 54 -21.82 13.27 -9.22
CA VAL A 54 -20.64 12.75 -8.50
C VAL A 54 -20.96 12.42 -7.03
N ASP A 55 -21.85 11.44 -6.84
CA ASP A 55 -21.90 10.63 -5.60
C ASP A 55 -20.82 9.52 -5.62
N GLY A 56 -19.72 9.72 -6.38
CA GLY A 56 -18.75 8.65 -6.70
C GLY A 56 -17.38 9.01 -7.31
N MET A 57 -17.11 10.25 -7.75
CA MET A 57 -15.74 10.63 -8.18
C MET A 57 -14.93 11.27 -7.05
N ARG A 58 -14.08 10.46 -6.44
CA ARG A 58 -13.01 10.90 -5.52
C ARG A 58 -11.99 11.77 -6.26
N THR A 59 -11.42 12.76 -5.58
CA THR A 59 -10.42 13.65 -6.16
C THR A 59 -9.05 12.96 -6.21
N VAL A 60 -8.64 12.48 -7.39
CA VAL A 60 -7.33 11.81 -7.57
C VAL A 60 -6.20 12.84 -7.59
N GLU A 61 -5.54 13.08 -6.45
CA GLU A 61 -4.28 13.84 -6.44
C GLU A 61 -3.15 13.00 -7.07
N ARG A 62 -2.67 13.46 -8.22
CA ARG A 62 -1.48 12.91 -8.87
C ARG A 62 -0.22 13.65 -8.38
N ARG A 63 0.60 12.99 -7.58
CA ARG A 63 1.87 13.57 -7.10
C ARG A 63 3.06 13.00 -7.88
N ARG A 64 3.94 13.91 -8.32
CA ARG A 64 5.18 13.57 -9.01
C ARG A 64 6.32 13.51 -8.02
N GLY A 65 6.96 12.34 -7.95
CA GLY A 65 8.06 12.09 -7.03
C GLY A 65 9.31 12.96 -7.26
N ASN A 66 10.27 12.80 -6.36
CA ASN A 66 11.61 13.37 -6.51
C ASN A 66 12.35 12.72 -7.70
N ALA A 67 13.61 13.13 -7.95
CA ALA A 67 14.35 12.69 -9.13
C ALA A 67 14.78 11.21 -9.11
N ASN A 68 14.77 10.53 -7.96
CA ASN A 68 15.30 9.18 -7.75
C ASN A 68 14.28 8.20 -7.11
N SER A 69 13.36 8.70 -6.28
CA SER A 69 12.31 7.93 -5.62
C SER A 69 11.10 8.81 -5.21
N GLN A 70 10.11 8.21 -4.55
CA GLN A 70 9.12 8.90 -3.70
C GLN A 70 8.79 7.99 -2.52
N ASN A 71 9.01 8.46 -1.29
CA ASN A 71 8.71 7.76 -0.04
C ASN A 71 7.62 8.49 0.75
N THR A 72 6.42 7.94 0.79
CA THR A 72 5.27 8.54 1.49
C THR A 72 4.94 7.73 2.73
N LEU A 73 4.93 8.37 3.92
CA LEU A 73 4.43 7.77 5.17
C LEU A 73 2.94 8.03 5.32
N TYR A 74 2.16 6.98 5.53
CA TYR A 74 0.72 7.05 5.75
C TYR A 74 0.36 6.83 7.22
N LEU A 75 -0.42 7.76 7.76
CA LEU A 75 -1.00 7.77 9.10
C LEU A 75 -2.52 7.92 8.94
N SER A 76 -3.30 6.91 9.31
CA SER A 76 -4.77 6.91 9.14
C SER A 76 -5.52 6.61 10.43
N GLU A 77 -6.79 7.04 10.48
CA GLU A 77 -7.76 6.67 11.51
C GLU A 77 -7.25 6.91 12.95
N LEU A 78 -6.57 8.05 13.19
CA LEU A 78 -6.17 8.45 14.54
C LEU A 78 -7.38 8.83 15.38
N LEU A 79 -8.38 9.50 14.78
CA LEU A 79 -9.68 9.83 15.38
C LEU A 79 -9.55 10.39 16.80
N VAL A 80 -8.96 11.57 16.97
CA VAL A 80 -8.50 12.08 18.28
C VAL A 80 -9.59 12.16 19.36
N GLY A 81 -10.86 12.34 18.98
CA GLY A 81 -12.02 12.30 19.89
C GLY A 81 -12.44 10.91 20.34
N SER A 82 -11.95 9.84 19.73
CA SER A 82 -12.30 8.45 20.05
C SER A 82 -11.60 7.97 21.34
N LYS A 83 -12.33 7.33 22.25
CA LYS A 83 -11.72 6.65 23.42
C LYS A 83 -10.75 5.52 23.00
N TYR A 84 -10.87 5.05 21.77
CA TYR A 84 -10.03 4.01 21.17
C TYR A 84 -8.78 4.55 20.44
N SER A 85 -8.59 5.86 20.34
CA SER A 85 -7.40 6.45 19.72
C SER A 85 -6.11 6.00 20.43
N ASP A 86 -5.04 5.69 19.68
CA ASP A 86 -3.72 5.37 20.23
C ASP A 86 -2.69 6.48 19.98
N HIS A 87 -2.87 7.58 20.71
CA HIS A 87 -1.91 8.69 20.70
C HIS A 87 -0.51 8.28 21.16
N THR A 88 -0.37 7.20 21.95
CA THR A 88 0.94 6.70 22.40
C THR A 88 1.70 6.11 21.22
N PHE A 89 1.06 5.22 20.45
CA PHE A 89 1.66 4.67 19.24
C PHE A 89 1.93 5.75 18.19
N PHE A 90 1.02 6.72 17.99
CA PHE A 90 1.29 7.88 17.13
C PHE A 90 2.56 8.63 17.56
N ASN A 91 2.70 8.97 18.85
CA ASN A 91 3.88 9.67 19.36
C ASN A 91 5.17 8.87 19.12
N GLN A 92 5.13 7.54 19.33
CA GLN A 92 6.26 6.65 19.05
C GLN A 92 6.65 6.66 17.57
N VAL A 93 5.69 6.64 16.64
CA VAL A 93 5.98 6.74 15.20
C VAL A 93 6.61 8.10 14.86
N VAL A 94 6.10 9.20 15.41
CA VAL A 94 6.65 10.55 15.20
C VAL A 94 8.10 10.66 15.72
N GLU A 95 8.35 10.20 16.95
CA GLU A 95 9.69 10.15 17.54
C GLU A 95 10.66 9.32 16.70
N ARG A 96 10.24 8.11 16.31
CA ARG A 96 11.02 7.19 15.48
C ARG A 96 11.35 7.77 14.10
N VAL A 97 10.40 8.43 13.43
CA VAL A 97 10.63 9.10 12.14
C VAL A 97 11.54 10.33 12.30
N GLY A 98 11.42 11.06 13.41
CA GLY A 98 12.32 12.17 13.75
C GLY A 98 13.77 11.74 13.92
N ALA A 99 13.99 10.55 14.49
CA ALA A 99 15.30 9.95 14.73
C ALA A 99 15.96 9.30 13.50
N LEU A 100 15.24 9.12 12.37
CA LEU A 100 15.83 8.56 11.15
C LEU A 100 16.89 9.50 10.55
N PRO A 101 17.96 8.95 9.92
CA PRO A 101 18.85 9.71 9.04
C PRO A 101 18.06 10.47 7.96
N GLN A 102 18.55 11.66 7.55
CA GLN A 102 17.79 12.56 6.68
C GLN A 102 17.49 11.96 5.29
N ASP A 103 18.34 11.05 4.81
CA ASP A 103 18.20 10.26 3.58
C ASP A 103 17.25 9.06 3.71
N MET A 104 16.84 8.71 4.94
CA MET A 104 15.88 7.64 5.25
C MET A 104 14.49 8.16 5.67
N LYS A 105 14.34 9.49 5.85
CA LYS A 105 13.05 10.10 6.17
C LYS A 105 12.08 10.03 4.97
N PRO A 106 10.76 10.01 5.22
CA PRO A 106 9.76 10.20 4.17
C PRO A 106 9.92 11.54 3.44
N ASP A 107 9.65 11.56 2.13
CA ASP A 107 9.51 12.77 1.32
C ASP A 107 8.25 13.56 1.71
N GLU A 108 7.18 12.87 2.13
CA GLU A 108 5.95 13.48 2.65
C GLU A 108 5.24 12.55 3.67
N ILE A 109 4.37 13.14 4.50
CA ILE A 109 3.50 12.42 5.44
C ILE A 109 2.04 12.69 5.04
N VAL A 110 1.27 11.63 4.79
CA VAL A 110 -0.19 11.71 4.59
C VAL A 110 -0.89 11.32 5.89
N MET A 111 -1.58 12.28 6.51
CA MET A 111 -2.50 12.09 7.63
C MET A 111 -3.94 12.01 7.13
N SER A 112 -4.78 11.20 7.76
CA SER A 112 -6.19 11.01 7.39
C SER A 112 -7.04 10.50 8.55
N GLY A 113 -8.34 10.79 8.56
CA GLY A 113 -9.22 10.35 9.65
C GLY A 113 -8.74 10.88 10.99
N LEU A 114 -8.47 12.19 11.06
CA LEU A 114 -7.90 12.82 12.25
C LEU A 114 -8.99 13.05 13.32
N TYR A 115 -10.21 13.36 12.90
CA TYR A 115 -11.34 13.72 13.78
C TYR A 115 -12.40 12.62 13.83
N MET A 116 -13.04 12.45 15.00
CA MET A 116 -14.12 11.49 15.22
C MET A 116 -15.51 12.13 15.00
N GLY A 117 -15.60 13.45 15.18
CA GLY A 117 -16.87 14.18 15.28
C GLY A 117 -17.43 14.16 16.71
N ASP A 118 -18.41 15.02 17.00
CA ASP A 118 -19.07 15.09 18.31
C ASP A 118 -20.38 14.26 18.36
N PHE A 119 -20.84 13.75 17.21
CA PHE A 119 -22.16 13.13 17.00
C PHE A 119 -23.33 14.05 17.40
N GLY A 120 -23.22 15.35 17.09
CA GLY A 120 -24.21 16.36 17.42
C GLY A 120 -25.55 16.11 16.73
N GLY A 121 -25.52 15.77 15.43
CA GLY A 121 -26.70 15.53 14.60
C GLY A 121 -27.03 14.04 14.44
N ARG A 122 -26.22 13.35 13.64
CA ARG A 122 -26.31 11.92 13.32
C ARG A 122 -25.67 11.08 14.42
N LYS A 123 -25.99 9.78 14.42
CA LYS A 123 -25.33 8.77 15.27
C LYS A 123 -25.21 9.17 16.75
N LYS A 124 -26.17 9.92 17.32
CA LYS A 124 -26.12 10.39 18.74
C LYS A 124 -25.87 9.26 19.75
N ASN A 125 -26.38 8.07 19.45
CA ASN A 125 -26.15 6.84 20.21
C ASN A 125 -24.69 6.32 20.13
N SER A 126 -23.77 7.06 19.50
CA SER A 126 -22.33 6.81 19.42
C SER A 126 -21.50 7.74 20.32
N LYS A 127 -22.11 8.71 21.03
CA LYS A 127 -21.39 9.62 21.95
C LYS A 127 -20.63 8.90 23.08
N TRP A 128 -20.96 7.64 23.38
CA TRP A 128 -20.20 6.80 24.33
C TRP A 128 -18.81 6.39 23.80
N MET A 129 -18.58 6.44 22.49
CA MET A 129 -17.26 6.25 21.89
C MET A 129 -16.34 7.47 22.07
N LEU A 130 -16.86 8.61 22.54
CA LEU A 130 -16.08 9.85 22.70
C LEU A 130 -15.32 9.89 24.03
N LYS A 131 -14.02 10.16 23.91
CA LYS A 131 -13.08 10.32 25.00
C LYS A 131 -13.47 11.54 25.88
N PRO A 132 -13.49 11.40 27.22
CA PRO A 132 -13.66 12.55 28.11
C PRO A 132 -12.65 13.67 27.81
N GLY A 133 -13.12 14.92 27.79
CA GLY A 133 -12.30 16.09 27.44
C GLY A 133 -12.04 16.31 25.94
N LEU A 134 -12.49 15.41 25.05
CA LEU A 134 -12.43 15.58 23.59
C LEU A 134 -13.80 15.29 22.95
N ARG A 135 -14.87 15.74 23.61
CA ARG A 135 -16.27 15.46 23.22
C ARG A 135 -16.88 16.48 22.28
N THR A 136 -16.30 17.66 22.17
CA THR A 136 -16.72 18.74 21.26
C THR A 136 -15.89 18.71 19.98
N LEU A 137 -16.32 19.40 18.92
CA LEU A 137 -15.48 19.61 17.74
C LEU A 137 -14.33 20.56 18.06
N GLU A 138 -14.57 21.62 18.84
CA GLU A 138 -13.59 22.57 19.37
C GLU A 138 -12.39 21.89 20.06
N ASP A 139 -12.64 21.03 21.05
CA ASP A 139 -11.56 20.29 21.73
C ASP A 139 -10.85 19.31 20.79
N GLN A 140 -11.58 18.73 19.82
CA GLN A 140 -10.99 17.86 18.81
C GLN A 140 -10.11 18.62 17.81
N PHE A 141 -10.53 19.80 17.30
CA PHE A 141 -9.74 20.65 16.42
C PHE A 141 -8.44 21.08 17.09
N ARG A 142 -8.50 21.45 18.38
CA ARG A 142 -7.32 21.81 19.18
C ARG A 142 -6.33 20.65 19.28
N ALA A 143 -6.79 19.46 19.66
CA ALA A 143 -5.96 18.27 19.73
C ALA A 143 -5.45 17.81 18.35
N GLY A 144 -6.24 17.98 17.28
CA GLY A 144 -5.83 17.67 15.91
C GLY A 144 -4.73 18.61 15.42
N LYS A 145 -4.83 19.90 15.72
CA LYS A 145 -3.78 20.89 15.43
C LYS A 145 -2.46 20.54 16.12
N GLU A 146 -2.48 20.18 17.40
CA GLU A 146 -1.28 19.70 18.10
C GLU A 146 -0.62 18.52 17.39
N LYS A 147 -1.41 17.59 16.84
CA LYS A 147 -0.90 16.42 16.09
C LYS A 147 -0.33 16.80 14.73
N LEU A 148 -0.98 17.70 14.00
CA LEU A 148 -0.47 18.23 12.73
C LEU A 148 0.83 19.04 12.93
N ASP A 149 0.88 19.87 13.97
CA ASP A 149 2.06 20.68 14.29
C ASP A 149 3.23 19.80 14.77
N GLN A 150 2.97 18.71 15.50
CA GLN A 150 3.99 17.68 15.81
C GLN A 150 4.59 17.03 14.56
N LEU A 151 3.79 16.74 13.53
CA LEU A 151 4.29 16.20 12.26
C LEU A 151 5.08 17.24 11.46
N ARG A 152 4.58 18.48 11.37
CA ARG A 152 5.24 19.58 10.65
C ARG A 152 6.61 19.93 11.26
N ASN A 153 6.75 19.79 12.58
CA ASN A 153 8.02 20.00 13.28
C ASN A 153 9.12 18.99 12.92
N LEU A 154 8.80 17.89 12.22
CA LEU A 154 9.80 16.99 11.64
C LEU A 154 10.54 17.58 10.42
N GLY A 155 10.06 18.71 9.89
CA GLY A 155 10.57 19.32 8.66
C GLY A 155 10.12 18.62 7.37
N ILE A 156 9.16 17.70 7.47
CA ILE A 156 8.61 16.92 6.35
C ILE A 156 7.25 17.53 5.95
N PRO A 157 6.96 17.71 4.64
CA PRO A 157 5.64 18.14 4.16
C PRO A 157 4.52 17.21 4.66
N VAL A 158 3.45 17.80 5.20
CA VAL A 158 2.27 17.08 5.68
C VAL A 158 1.08 17.33 4.75
N VAL A 159 0.41 16.26 4.36
CA VAL A 159 -0.86 16.27 3.61
C VAL A 159 -1.95 15.76 4.55
N TYR A 160 -3.01 16.54 4.72
CA TYR A 160 -4.21 16.08 5.41
C TYR A 160 -5.28 15.70 4.38
N ALA A 161 -5.48 14.40 4.22
CA ALA A 161 -6.51 13.78 3.40
C ALA A 161 -7.81 13.64 4.20
N ARG A 162 -8.91 14.16 3.65
CA ARG A 162 -10.23 14.02 4.27
C ARG A 162 -10.73 12.59 4.12
N SER A 163 -11.35 12.09 5.19
CA SER A 163 -11.97 10.78 5.29
C SER A 163 -13.50 10.87 5.26
N ASP A 164 -14.18 9.72 5.16
CA ASP A 164 -15.64 9.63 5.30
C ASP A 164 -16.16 10.32 6.57
N ASN A 165 -15.40 10.26 7.69
CA ASN A 165 -15.78 10.90 8.95
C ASN A 165 -15.68 12.42 8.86
N ASP A 166 -14.69 12.94 8.14
CA ASP A 166 -14.55 14.38 7.89
C ASP A 166 -15.70 14.89 7.02
N THR A 167 -16.15 14.10 6.05
CA THR A 167 -17.35 14.38 5.25
C THR A 167 -18.62 14.39 6.12
N ASP A 168 -18.81 13.42 7.02
CA ASP A 168 -19.89 13.42 8.02
C ASP A 168 -19.86 14.71 8.88
N ILE A 169 -18.68 15.13 9.36
CA ILE A 169 -18.49 16.37 10.14
C ILE A 169 -18.83 17.62 9.31
N ILE A 170 -18.37 17.69 8.05
CA ILE A 170 -18.65 18.81 7.15
C ILE A 170 -20.16 18.93 6.87
N GLU A 171 -20.87 17.81 6.69
CA GLU A 171 -22.33 17.82 6.55
C GLU A 171 -23.04 18.32 7.82
N GLU A 172 -22.60 17.92 9.02
CA GLU A 172 -23.16 18.44 10.29
C GLU A 172 -22.85 19.93 10.50
N MET A 173 -21.60 20.37 10.26
CA MET A 173 -21.22 21.79 10.28
C MET A 173 -22.02 22.63 9.27
N THR A 174 -22.39 22.06 8.11
CA THR A 174 -23.22 22.74 7.10
C THR A 174 -24.67 22.82 7.57
N TYR A 175 -25.21 21.74 8.13
CA TYR A 175 -26.56 21.70 8.67
C TYR A 175 -26.79 22.70 9.81
N ASP A 176 -25.85 22.78 10.75
CA ASP A 176 -25.94 23.73 11.86
C ASP A 176 -25.87 25.19 11.38
N ALA A 177 -25.20 25.46 10.24
CA ALA A 177 -25.27 26.76 9.54
C ALA A 177 -26.69 27.09 9.11
N PHE A 178 -27.32 26.16 8.37
CA PHE A 178 -28.67 26.35 7.83
C PHE A 178 -29.67 26.55 8.95
N HIS A 179 -29.54 25.79 10.04
CA HIS A 179 -30.41 25.94 11.18
C HIS A 179 -30.23 27.30 11.88
N GLN A 180 -28.98 27.76 12.10
CA GLN A 180 -28.72 29.09 12.64
C GLN A 180 -29.29 30.21 11.75
N MET A 181 -29.11 30.12 10.42
CA MET A 181 -29.64 31.09 9.48
C MET A 181 -31.18 31.10 9.40
N ASP A 182 -31.82 29.93 9.41
CA ASP A 182 -33.29 29.80 9.42
C ASP A 182 -33.89 30.34 10.74
N VAL A 183 -33.24 30.07 11.88
CA VAL A 183 -33.61 30.64 13.17
C VAL A 183 -33.45 32.17 13.16
N LEU A 184 -32.34 32.71 12.62
CA LEU A 184 -32.14 34.15 12.50
C LEU A 184 -33.19 34.79 11.57
N ALA A 185 -33.47 34.20 10.41
CA ALA A 185 -34.47 34.69 9.46
C ALA A 185 -35.87 34.75 10.09
N ARG A 186 -36.29 33.70 10.82
CA ARG A 186 -37.59 33.66 11.52
C ARG A 186 -37.65 34.63 12.70
N LYS A 187 -36.55 34.80 13.44
CA LYS A 187 -36.43 35.79 14.52
C LYS A 187 -36.58 37.22 13.99
N HIS A 188 -36.10 37.50 12.76
CA HIS A 188 -36.38 38.75 12.06
C HIS A 188 -37.82 38.85 11.53
N ALA A 189 -38.45 37.73 11.14
CA ALA A 189 -39.84 37.69 10.66
C ALA A 189 -40.91 37.78 11.78
N LYS A 190 -40.54 37.63 13.06
CA LYS A 190 -41.44 37.55 14.22
C LYS A 190 -42.46 36.39 14.18
N GLU A 191 -42.11 35.29 13.53
CA GLU A 191 -42.93 34.08 13.53
C GLU A 191 -42.73 33.29 14.84
N SER A 192 -43.78 32.64 15.34
CA SER A 192 -43.77 32.01 16.67
C SER A 192 -42.90 30.75 16.75
N GLU A 193 -42.23 30.57 17.89
CA GLU A 193 -41.45 29.39 18.26
C GLU A 193 -42.35 28.14 18.45
N ASP A 194 -42.79 27.48 17.38
CA ASP A 194 -43.43 26.16 17.51
C ASP A 194 -43.28 25.24 16.28
N ILE A 195 -42.04 24.93 15.92
CA ILE A 195 -41.71 23.64 15.29
C ILE A 195 -40.50 23.07 16.02
N ASP A 196 -40.75 22.06 16.85
CA ASP A 196 -39.74 21.17 17.44
C ASP A 196 -39.06 20.36 16.32
N MET A 197 -38.17 21.02 15.58
CA MET A 197 -37.42 20.46 14.45
C MET A 197 -36.27 19.59 14.98
N LYS A 198 -36.64 18.56 15.74
CA LYS A 198 -35.74 17.57 16.32
C LYS A 198 -34.73 17.15 15.27
N ARG A 199 -33.43 17.30 15.60
CA ARG A 199 -32.27 16.72 14.88
C ARG A 199 -32.51 15.21 14.65
N GLN A 200 -33.20 14.90 13.57
CA GLN A 200 -33.53 13.60 12.98
C GLN A 200 -33.08 13.63 11.51
N LEU A 201 -32.85 12.46 10.93
CA LEU A 201 -32.46 12.32 9.51
C LEU A 201 -33.38 13.11 8.55
N SER A 202 -34.67 13.17 8.84
CA SER A 202 -35.68 13.92 8.08
C SER A 202 -35.50 15.44 8.05
N GLY A 203 -34.79 16.04 9.01
CA GLY A 203 -34.47 17.47 9.00
C GLY A 203 -33.28 17.79 8.09
N LEU A 204 -32.29 16.90 8.06
CA LEU A 204 -31.09 17.05 7.23
C LEU A 204 -31.40 16.89 5.74
N GLU A 205 -32.21 15.89 5.37
CA GLU A 205 -32.63 15.72 3.97
C GLU A 205 -33.47 16.91 3.46
N LYS A 206 -34.25 17.57 4.34
CA LYS A 206 -34.94 18.83 4.00
C LYS A 206 -33.96 19.99 3.81
N ALA A 207 -32.90 20.08 4.61
CA ALA A 207 -31.87 21.11 4.44
C ALA A 207 -31.07 20.89 3.14
N LYS A 208 -30.75 19.64 2.79
CA LYS A 208 -30.09 19.28 1.52
C LYS A 208 -30.90 19.69 0.29
N ALA A 209 -32.23 19.68 0.37
CA ALA A 209 -33.11 20.13 -0.70
C ALA A 209 -33.20 21.67 -0.86
N HIS A 210 -32.56 22.46 0.01
CA HIS A 210 -32.60 23.92 -0.06
C HIS A 210 -31.66 24.46 -1.16
N PRO A 211 -32.09 25.42 -2.02
CA PRO A 211 -31.28 25.89 -3.16
C PRO A 211 -29.88 26.41 -2.82
N ASN A 212 -29.69 26.98 -1.62
CA ASN A 212 -28.38 27.48 -1.18
C ASN A 212 -27.47 26.38 -0.60
N TRP A 213 -27.96 25.16 -0.37
CA TRP A 213 -27.18 24.08 0.25
C TRP A 213 -25.86 23.79 -0.46
N PRO A 214 -25.80 23.69 -1.81
CA PRO A 214 -24.54 23.44 -2.50
C PRO A 214 -23.46 24.52 -2.26
N GLU A 215 -23.82 25.82 -2.23
CA GLU A 215 -22.86 26.90 -1.96
C GLU A 215 -22.30 26.82 -0.53
N TYR A 216 -23.18 26.61 0.46
CA TYR A 216 -22.79 26.50 1.87
C TYR A 216 -22.03 25.22 2.19
N TYR A 217 -22.39 24.09 1.56
CA TYR A 217 -21.64 22.85 1.66
C TYR A 217 -20.26 23.00 1.03
N ARG A 218 -20.16 23.60 -0.17
CA ARG A 218 -18.87 23.90 -0.84
C ARG A 218 -18.00 24.82 0.00
N PHE A 219 -18.55 25.90 0.56
CA PHE A 219 -17.85 26.78 1.48
C PHE A 219 -17.36 26.03 2.73
N THR A 220 -18.23 25.24 3.35
CA THR A 220 -17.88 24.50 4.57
C THR A 220 -16.81 23.46 4.29
N LYS A 221 -16.93 22.74 3.17
CA LYS A 221 -15.99 21.73 2.67
C LYS A 221 -14.61 22.33 2.35
N TYR A 222 -14.52 23.39 1.56
CA TYR A 222 -13.25 23.87 1.00
C TYR A 222 -12.64 25.08 1.73
N VAL A 223 -13.38 25.77 2.60
CA VAL A 223 -12.88 26.97 3.32
C VAL A 223 -13.02 26.82 4.82
N ALA A 224 -14.23 26.62 5.35
CA ALA A 224 -14.46 26.64 6.80
C ALA A 224 -13.73 25.49 7.52
N PHE A 225 -13.93 24.25 7.09
CA PHE A 225 -13.29 23.09 7.72
C PHE A 225 -11.75 23.15 7.60
N PRO A 226 -11.14 23.40 6.42
CA PRO A 226 -9.69 23.61 6.32
C PRO A 226 -9.15 24.77 7.18
N TYR A 227 -9.93 25.82 7.39
CA TYR A 227 -9.57 26.91 8.31
C TYR A 227 -9.55 26.42 9.76
N CYS A 228 -10.63 25.79 10.26
CA CYS A 228 -10.69 25.22 11.62
C CYS A 228 -9.56 24.21 11.89
N VAL A 229 -9.18 23.40 10.90
CA VAL A 229 -8.07 22.44 11.01
C VAL A 229 -6.72 23.15 11.17
N ARG A 230 -6.49 24.27 10.48
CA ARG A 230 -5.22 25.02 10.55
C ARG A 230 -5.13 25.89 11.81
N THR A 231 -6.23 26.54 12.22
CA THR A 231 -6.30 27.36 13.42
C THR A 231 -6.41 26.53 14.70
N GLY A 232 -7.03 25.35 14.63
CA GLY A 232 -7.23 24.43 15.75
C GLY A 232 -8.38 24.81 16.68
N HIS A 233 -9.38 25.53 16.16
CA HIS A 233 -10.59 25.90 16.89
C HIS A 233 -11.81 25.92 15.95
N GLU A 234 -13.02 25.81 16.50
CA GLU A 234 -14.26 26.08 15.77
C GLU A 234 -14.38 27.57 15.41
N LEU A 235 -15.21 27.90 14.41
CA LEU A 235 -15.46 29.29 14.05
C LEU A 235 -16.14 30.03 15.20
N ARG A 236 -15.54 31.13 15.65
CA ARG A 236 -16.00 31.91 16.81
C ARG A 236 -17.40 32.48 16.60
N ASP A 237 -18.18 32.52 17.66
CA ASP A 237 -19.46 33.23 17.71
C ASP A 237 -19.27 34.76 17.77
N ALA A 238 -20.38 35.49 17.71
CA ALA A 238 -20.35 36.96 17.67
C ALA A 238 -19.78 37.57 18.96
N ASP A 239 -20.08 37.00 20.13
CA ASP A 239 -19.60 37.46 21.43
C ASP A 239 -18.07 37.26 21.55
N ALA A 240 -17.54 36.13 21.09
CA ALA A 240 -16.11 35.86 21.05
C ALA A 240 -15.37 36.75 20.04
N ILE A 241 -16.01 37.13 18.92
CA ILE A 241 -15.46 38.12 17.98
C ILE A 241 -15.48 39.53 18.57
N ALA A 242 -16.55 39.93 19.24
CA ALA A 242 -16.63 41.22 19.94
C ALA A 242 -15.55 41.32 21.03
N ALA A 243 -15.36 40.27 21.83
CA ALA A 243 -14.29 40.21 22.83
C ALA A 243 -12.88 40.24 22.20
N ALA A 244 -12.67 39.60 21.04
CA ALA A 244 -11.38 39.59 20.36
C ALA A 244 -11.06 40.86 19.56
N THR A 245 -12.02 41.78 19.40
CA THR A 245 -11.90 43.01 18.59
C THR A 245 -12.25 44.27 19.38
N ASP A 246 -12.26 44.22 20.71
CA ASP A 246 -12.65 45.31 21.62
C ASP A 246 -14.02 45.94 21.28
N GLY A 247 -14.93 45.13 20.73
CA GLY A 247 -16.28 45.52 20.30
C GLY A 247 -16.38 46.13 18.89
N GLU A 248 -15.30 46.18 18.10
CA GLU A 248 -15.32 46.73 16.74
C GLU A 248 -16.21 45.91 15.78
N TYR A 249 -16.25 44.58 15.96
CA TYR A 249 -17.09 43.67 15.18
C TYR A 249 -17.93 42.77 16.09
N ASN A 250 -19.20 42.56 15.73
CA ASN A 250 -20.13 41.69 16.46
C ASN A 250 -20.92 40.81 15.48
N GLU A 251 -20.19 40.16 14.58
CA GLU A 251 -20.69 39.20 13.60
C GLU A 251 -19.97 37.85 13.84
N PRO A 252 -20.64 36.69 13.72
CA PRO A 252 -19.97 35.39 13.83
C PRO A 252 -18.83 35.24 12.81
N GLU A 253 -17.73 34.60 13.20
CA GLU A 253 -16.56 34.40 12.33
C GLU A 253 -16.91 33.70 11.02
N ARG A 254 -17.93 32.83 11.05
CA ARG A 254 -18.46 32.16 9.86
C ARG A 254 -18.99 33.11 8.80
N GLU A 255 -19.72 34.15 9.21
CA GLU A 255 -20.30 35.12 8.28
C GLU A 255 -19.20 36.00 7.67
N ILE A 256 -18.25 36.42 8.51
CA ILE A 256 -17.04 37.15 8.11
C ILE A 256 -16.20 36.32 7.11
N LEU A 257 -16.01 35.03 7.37
CA LEU A 257 -15.28 34.10 6.48
C LEU A 257 -16.05 33.81 5.19
N PHE A 258 -17.39 33.77 5.22
CA PHE A 258 -18.23 33.58 4.04
C PHE A 258 -18.28 34.84 3.14
N ASP A 259 -18.36 36.04 3.71
CA ASP A 259 -18.21 37.30 2.95
C ASP A 259 -16.81 37.41 2.33
N ALA A 260 -15.75 37.06 3.07
CA ALA A 260 -14.40 36.98 2.55
C ALA A 260 -14.29 36.00 1.35
N TYR A 261 -14.87 34.80 1.47
CA TYR A 261 -14.93 33.79 0.40
C TYR A 261 -15.67 34.32 -0.84
N ARG A 262 -16.87 34.89 -0.69
CA ARG A 262 -17.66 35.40 -1.82
C ARG A 262 -17.00 36.60 -2.51
N ARG A 263 -16.34 37.47 -1.76
CA ARG A 263 -15.54 38.56 -2.34
C ARG A 263 -14.34 38.04 -3.11
N ALA A 264 -13.60 37.09 -2.55
CA ALA A 264 -12.44 36.49 -3.20
C ALA A 264 -12.82 35.78 -4.50
N SER A 265 -13.89 34.99 -4.52
CA SER A 265 -14.38 34.30 -5.74
C SER A 265 -14.88 35.27 -6.82
N GLN A 266 -15.37 36.45 -6.43
CA GLN A 266 -15.74 37.54 -7.33
C GLN A 266 -14.56 38.46 -7.73
N GLY A 267 -13.33 38.16 -7.31
CA GLY A 267 -12.14 38.99 -7.57
C GLY A 267 -12.15 40.35 -6.84
N GLN A 268 -13.01 40.53 -5.84
CA GLN A 268 -13.12 41.74 -5.05
C GLN A 268 -12.05 41.80 -3.94
N ARG A 269 -11.74 43.01 -3.49
CA ARG A 269 -10.84 43.22 -2.35
C ARG A 269 -11.51 42.79 -1.05
N LEU A 270 -10.71 42.21 -0.15
CA LEU A 270 -11.10 41.96 1.23
C LEU A 270 -11.24 43.29 1.99
N LEU A 271 -12.25 43.37 2.86
CA LEU A 271 -12.48 44.48 3.78
C LEU A 271 -11.51 44.42 4.99
N PRO A 272 -11.30 45.53 5.72
CA PRO A 272 -10.53 45.56 6.97
C PRO A 272 -10.96 44.48 7.96
N LYS A 273 -12.28 44.28 8.14
CA LYS A 273 -12.84 43.24 9.03
C LYS A 273 -12.29 41.83 8.76
N HIS A 274 -12.11 41.44 7.49
CA HIS A 274 -11.54 40.15 7.12
C HIS A 274 -10.05 40.04 7.46
N LEU A 275 -9.31 41.16 7.40
CA LEU A 275 -7.87 41.19 7.66
C LEU A 275 -7.53 41.24 9.15
N GLN A 276 -8.46 41.70 9.98
CA GLN A 276 -8.33 41.85 11.43
C GLN A 276 -8.88 40.63 12.19
N VAL A 277 -9.98 40.03 11.72
CA VAL A 277 -10.60 38.87 12.39
C VAL A 277 -9.98 37.54 11.99
N LEU A 278 -9.69 37.33 10.69
CA LEU A 278 -9.32 36.01 10.16
C LEU A 278 -7.81 35.75 10.20
N ASP A 279 -7.40 34.54 10.58
CA ASP A 279 -6.00 34.12 10.50
C ASP A 279 -5.55 33.99 9.03
N ARG A 280 -4.80 34.98 8.57
CA ARG A 280 -4.25 35.07 7.20
C ARG A 280 -3.24 33.97 6.86
N THR A 281 -2.72 33.25 7.84
CA THR A 281 -1.86 32.07 7.65
C THR A 281 -2.69 30.80 7.47
N ALA A 282 -3.84 30.70 8.13
CA ALA A 282 -4.80 29.59 7.97
C ALA A 282 -5.60 29.66 6.66
N LEU A 283 -5.70 30.83 6.02
CA LEU A 283 -6.38 30.99 4.72
C LEU A 283 -5.55 30.53 3.51
N LYS A 284 -4.26 30.21 3.69
CA LYS A 284 -3.34 29.80 2.62
C LYS A 284 -2.91 28.34 2.77
N ASP A 285 -2.74 27.67 1.64
CA ASP A 285 -1.79 26.55 1.61
C ASP A 285 -0.37 27.09 1.72
N GLY A 286 0.33 26.64 2.76
CA GLY A 286 1.61 27.19 3.17
C GLY A 286 2.07 26.60 4.51
N ASN A 287 3.34 26.82 4.84
CA ASN A 287 3.96 26.33 6.08
C ASN A 287 3.99 24.79 6.23
N GLY A 288 4.04 24.03 5.13
CA GLY A 288 4.24 22.58 5.15
C GLY A 288 3.00 21.75 5.50
N LEU A 289 1.79 22.32 5.44
CA LEU A 289 0.53 21.59 5.51
C LEU A 289 -0.33 21.87 4.26
N THR A 290 -0.81 20.83 3.61
CA THR A 290 -1.78 20.88 2.50
C THR A 290 -3.03 20.11 2.89
N ILE A 291 -4.24 20.65 2.66
CA ILE A 291 -5.51 19.97 2.98
C ILE A 291 -6.25 19.63 1.69
N VAL A 292 -6.53 18.33 1.48
CA VAL A 292 -6.95 17.76 0.20
C VAL A 292 -8.32 17.07 0.30
N GLY A 293 -8.92 16.69 -0.83
CA GLY A 293 -10.21 15.98 -0.90
C GLY A 293 -10.15 14.53 -0.40
N ASP A 294 -11.15 13.75 -0.81
CA ASP A 294 -11.11 12.28 -0.73
C ASP A 294 -9.89 11.80 -1.51
N PHE A 295 -8.92 11.22 -0.80
CA PHE A 295 -7.60 10.98 -1.34
C PHE A 295 -7.47 9.57 -1.92
N GLU A 296 -7.45 9.48 -3.25
CA GLU A 296 -6.79 8.37 -3.94
C GLU A 296 -5.40 8.84 -4.34
N HIS A 297 -4.38 8.39 -3.60
CA HIS A 297 -3.02 8.79 -3.94
C HIS A 297 -2.57 8.07 -5.21
N VAL A 298 -2.20 8.83 -6.24
CA VAL A 298 -1.50 8.31 -7.41
C VAL A 298 -0.10 8.92 -7.49
N VAL A 299 0.91 8.11 -7.17
CA VAL A 299 2.33 8.48 -7.30
C VAL A 299 2.83 8.11 -8.69
N THR A 300 3.41 9.09 -9.40
CA THR A 300 4.09 8.86 -10.69
C THR A 300 5.54 9.35 -10.64
N THR A 301 6.50 8.45 -10.80
CA THR A 301 7.95 8.78 -10.83
C THR A 301 8.37 9.33 -12.20
N ARG A 302 9.44 10.15 -12.26
CA ARG A 302 9.79 10.93 -13.47
C ARG A 302 10.62 10.21 -14.55
N GLY A 303 11.05 8.96 -14.33
CA GLY A 303 12.09 8.30 -15.14
C GLY A 303 11.60 7.41 -16.28
N GLU A 304 10.83 7.95 -17.22
CA GLU A 304 10.29 7.27 -18.44
C GLU A 304 9.33 6.08 -18.21
N ASN A 305 9.12 5.66 -16.96
CA ASN A 305 8.10 4.68 -16.57
C ASN A 305 7.06 5.35 -15.66
N GLU A 306 5.79 5.27 -16.05
CA GLU A 306 4.68 5.58 -15.13
C GLU A 306 4.39 4.36 -14.26
N TYR A 307 4.41 4.57 -12.94
CA TYR A 307 3.82 3.67 -11.95
C TYR A 307 2.49 4.27 -11.47
N THR A 308 1.65 3.45 -10.87
CA THR A 308 0.40 3.90 -10.24
C THR A 308 0.19 3.12 -8.96
N ASP A 309 0.64 3.68 -7.84
CA ASP A 309 0.07 3.26 -6.56
C ASP A 309 -1.38 3.75 -6.49
N LEU A 310 -2.25 2.92 -5.91
CA LEU A 310 -3.63 3.24 -5.57
C LEU A 310 -3.77 3.02 -4.06
N VAL A 311 -3.58 4.08 -3.29
CA VAL A 311 -3.65 4.02 -1.82
C VAL A 311 -5.04 4.47 -1.35
N ARG A 312 -5.67 3.68 -0.46
CA ARG A 312 -7.03 3.91 0.03
C ARG A 312 -7.13 3.72 1.54
N HIS A 313 -7.88 4.61 2.21
CA HIS A 313 -8.20 4.51 3.64
C HIS A 313 -9.08 3.30 3.97
N LYS A 314 -10.02 2.99 3.08
CA LYS A 314 -10.85 1.79 3.11
C LYS A 314 -10.97 1.25 1.70
N MET A 315 -10.51 0.02 1.47
CA MET A 315 -10.83 -0.67 0.23
C MET A 315 -12.18 -1.38 0.36
N GLN A 316 -13.23 -0.66 -0.04
CA GLN A 316 -14.48 -1.30 -0.41
C GLN A 316 -14.34 -1.94 -1.78
N THR A 317 -14.82 -3.18 -1.87
CA THR A 317 -15.05 -3.87 -3.13
C THR A 317 -16.38 -3.43 -3.71
N SER A 318 -16.42 -3.13 -5.01
CA SER A 318 -17.66 -3.32 -5.76
C SER A 318 -18.06 -4.79 -5.67
N ASN A 319 -19.30 -5.01 -5.23
CA ASN A 319 -20.07 -6.25 -5.34
C ASN A 319 -19.51 -7.51 -4.64
N ALA A 320 -19.93 -7.65 -3.37
CA ALA A 320 -19.86 -8.87 -2.56
C ALA A 320 -20.56 -10.13 -3.17
N GLN A 321 -21.12 -10.05 -4.38
CA GLN A 321 -21.75 -11.18 -5.08
C GLN A 321 -20.74 -12.19 -5.67
N LEU A 322 -19.44 -11.85 -5.74
CA LEU A 322 -18.43 -12.70 -6.38
C LEU A 322 -17.89 -13.82 -5.49
N ALA A 323 -18.26 -13.85 -4.20
CA ALA A 323 -17.89 -14.90 -3.25
C ALA A 323 -18.67 -16.23 -3.40
N ASN A 324 -19.36 -16.44 -4.53
CA ASN A 324 -20.18 -17.63 -4.75
C ASN A 324 -19.40 -18.73 -5.49
N TYR A 325 -19.01 -19.76 -4.72
CA TYR A 325 -18.27 -20.96 -5.16
C TYR A 325 -18.91 -21.73 -6.33
N PHE A 326 -20.17 -21.47 -6.66
CA PHE A 326 -20.89 -22.09 -7.79
C PHE A 326 -20.86 -21.28 -9.09
N ARG A 327 -20.32 -20.05 -9.11
CA ARG A 327 -20.23 -19.24 -10.34
C ARG A 327 -19.01 -19.63 -11.18
N THR A 328 -19.21 -19.89 -12.46
CA THR A 328 -18.12 -20.16 -13.42
C THR A 328 -17.39 -18.86 -13.82
N PRO A 329 -16.12 -18.92 -14.27
CA PRO A 329 -15.40 -17.72 -14.72
C PRO A 329 -16.12 -16.93 -15.82
N ALA A 330 -16.90 -17.62 -16.67
CA ALA A 330 -17.73 -16.97 -17.69
C ALA A 330 -18.91 -16.19 -17.10
N GLN A 331 -19.56 -16.71 -16.06
CA GLN A 331 -20.66 -16.01 -15.37
C GLN A 331 -20.15 -14.75 -14.66
N VAL A 332 -18.98 -14.81 -14.01
CA VAL A 332 -18.41 -13.63 -13.36
C VAL A 332 -18.02 -12.55 -14.38
N ARG A 333 -17.39 -12.94 -15.51
CA ARG A 333 -17.13 -12.00 -16.62
C ARG A 333 -18.40 -11.35 -17.14
N GLY A 334 -19.50 -12.10 -17.25
CA GLY A 334 -20.81 -11.57 -17.65
C GLY A 334 -21.37 -10.54 -16.66
N THR A 335 -21.25 -10.79 -15.35
CA THR A 335 -21.64 -9.82 -14.31
C THR A 335 -20.79 -8.54 -14.38
N LEU A 336 -19.47 -8.67 -14.47
CA LEU A 336 -18.55 -7.53 -14.51
C LEU A 336 -18.76 -6.65 -15.76
N ALA A 337 -18.96 -7.28 -16.93
CA ALA A 337 -19.27 -6.55 -18.17
C ALA A 337 -20.62 -5.80 -18.09
N ALA A 338 -21.62 -6.35 -17.38
CA ALA A 338 -22.89 -5.66 -17.12
C ALA A 338 -22.76 -4.50 -16.11
N GLU A 339 -21.73 -4.53 -15.26
CA GLU A 339 -21.39 -3.48 -14.29
C GLU A 339 -20.43 -2.41 -14.88
N GLY A 340 -20.05 -2.51 -16.15
CA GLY A 340 -19.08 -1.62 -16.79
C GLY A 340 -17.63 -1.83 -16.34
N VAL A 341 -17.32 -2.94 -15.67
CA VAL A 341 -15.99 -3.27 -15.14
C VAL A 341 -15.29 -4.23 -16.09
N ASP A 342 -14.43 -3.71 -16.96
CA ASP A 342 -13.79 -4.50 -18.03
C ASP A 342 -12.97 -5.71 -17.52
N ARG A 343 -12.29 -5.58 -16.37
CA ARG A 343 -11.39 -6.62 -15.82
C ARG A 343 -11.35 -6.57 -14.30
N TYR A 344 -10.97 -7.68 -13.66
CA TYR A 344 -10.62 -7.66 -12.24
C TYR A 344 -9.43 -6.72 -12.01
N ASP A 345 -9.67 -5.69 -11.23
CA ASP A 345 -8.67 -5.24 -10.27
C ASP A 345 -8.63 -6.29 -9.16
N ASN A 346 -7.41 -6.74 -8.79
CA ASN A 346 -7.26 -7.78 -7.79
C ASN A 346 -7.91 -7.31 -6.49
N ILE A 347 -9.04 -7.94 -6.19
CA ILE A 347 -9.99 -7.55 -5.15
C ILE A 347 -9.24 -7.48 -3.82
N ILE A 348 -9.23 -6.33 -3.15
CA ILE A 348 -8.76 -6.23 -1.77
C ILE A 348 -9.90 -5.67 -0.94
N ILE A 349 -10.36 -6.47 0.00
CA ILE A 349 -11.03 -6.00 1.21
C ILE A 349 -9.91 -5.88 2.25
N THR A 350 -10.10 -5.01 3.23
CA THR A 350 -9.36 -5.04 4.49
C THR A 350 -10.35 -4.67 5.58
N GLY A 351 -10.18 -5.23 6.78
CA GLY A 351 -10.87 -4.67 7.95
C GLY A 351 -10.46 -3.21 8.14
N GLN A 352 -11.32 -2.42 8.79
CA GLN A 352 -10.84 -1.16 9.38
C GLN A 352 -9.62 -1.49 10.24
N GLN A 353 -8.53 -0.72 10.08
CA GLN A 353 -7.20 -0.90 10.71
C GLN A 353 -6.22 -1.92 10.07
N GLU A 354 -6.55 -2.70 9.03
CA GLU A 354 -5.59 -3.63 8.41
C GLU A 354 -4.75 -2.99 7.27
N ALA A 355 -3.43 -3.11 7.35
CA ALA A 355 -2.51 -2.73 6.27
C ALA A 355 -2.29 -3.91 5.32
N GLY A 356 -2.28 -3.66 4.01
CA GLY A 356 -2.01 -4.70 3.02
C GLY A 356 -1.88 -4.15 1.61
N GLY A 357 -1.36 -4.93 0.69
CA GLY A 357 -1.27 -4.51 -0.71
C GLY A 357 -0.86 -5.62 -1.67
N VAL A 358 -1.02 -5.35 -2.96
CA VAL A 358 -0.68 -6.26 -4.06
C VAL A 358 0.01 -5.51 -5.21
N LEU A 359 1.10 -6.07 -5.71
CA LEU A 359 1.74 -5.63 -6.96
C LEU A 359 0.99 -6.21 -8.17
N ARG A 360 0.75 -5.38 -9.19
CA ARG A 360 0.15 -5.77 -10.47
C ARG A 360 1.20 -5.74 -11.60
N PRO A 361 0.99 -6.49 -12.70
CA PRO A 361 1.96 -6.51 -13.80
C PRO A 361 2.06 -5.19 -14.59
N ASP A 362 1.05 -4.33 -14.51
CA ASP A 362 0.96 -3.06 -15.26
C ASP A 362 1.57 -1.86 -14.52
N ASN A 363 2.67 -2.07 -13.78
CA ASN A 363 3.34 -1.06 -12.92
C ASN A 363 2.45 -0.45 -11.83
N LYS A 364 1.31 -1.06 -11.55
CA LYS A 364 0.38 -0.59 -10.52
C LYS A 364 0.55 -1.41 -9.26
N ALA A 365 0.33 -0.80 -8.10
CA ALA A 365 0.03 -1.56 -6.89
C ALA A 365 -1.17 -0.93 -6.19
N ILE A 366 -1.86 -1.74 -5.40
CA ILE A 366 -3.04 -1.30 -4.67
C ILE A 366 -2.78 -1.53 -3.18
N HIS A 367 -3.00 -0.50 -2.36
CA HIS A 367 -2.63 -0.48 -0.95
C HIS A 367 -3.78 -0.05 -0.05
N SER A 368 -4.03 -0.85 0.98
CA SER A 368 -4.78 -0.46 2.17
C SER A 368 -3.78 -0.08 3.25
N ILE A 369 -4.03 1.03 3.93
CA ILE A 369 -3.19 1.50 5.02
C ILE A 369 -3.88 1.19 6.36
N GLY A 370 -3.16 0.46 7.22
CA GLY A 370 -3.58 0.22 8.59
C GLY A 370 -3.58 1.52 9.38
N GLY A 371 -4.42 1.57 10.41
CA GLY A 371 -4.72 2.81 11.13
C GLY A 371 -4.20 2.83 12.57
N LEU A 372 -4.42 3.98 13.21
CA LEU A 372 -3.90 4.35 14.52
C LEU A 372 -4.92 4.16 15.66
N GLN A 373 -6.07 3.54 15.39
CA GLN A 373 -7.07 3.19 16.39
C GLN A 373 -6.74 1.83 17.02
N ASN A 374 -6.93 1.71 18.33
CA ASN A 374 -6.74 0.48 19.09
C ASN A 374 -8.10 -0.17 19.39
N PRO A 375 -8.59 -1.12 18.56
CA PRO A 375 -9.88 -1.78 18.79
C PRO A 375 -9.88 -2.68 20.02
N ASN A 376 -8.72 -3.05 20.57
CA ASN A 376 -8.61 -3.96 21.71
C ASN A 376 -9.10 -3.30 23.01
N LYS A 377 -8.97 -1.96 23.12
CA LYS A 377 -9.55 -1.16 24.21
C LYS A 377 -11.07 -1.34 24.30
N ALA A 378 -11.77 -1.48 23.18
CA ALA A 378 -13.21 -1.73 23.17
C ALA A 378 -13.59 -3.06 23.83
N LEU A 379 -12.78 -4.10 23.64
CA LEU A 379 -13.04 -5.44 24.18
C LEU A 379 -12.74 -5.54 25.68
N LEU A 380 -11.73 -4.79 26.16
CA LEU A 380 -11.32 -4.79 27.56
C LEU A 380 -12.24 -3.92 28.43
N GLU A 381 -12.81 -2.85 27.88
CA GLU A 381 -13.77 -1.99 28.58
C GLU A 381 -15.21 -2.50 28.48
N ASP A 382 -15.65 -2.95 27.31
CA ASP A 382 -17.04 -3.27 27.00
C ASP A 382 -17.22 -4.80 26.78
N GLY A 383 -17.28 -5.56 27.88
CA GLY A 383 -17.45 -7.03 27.88
C GLY A 383 -18.69 -7.56 27.13
N ASP A 384 -19.65 -6.70 26.81
CA ASP A 384 -20.85 -7.02 26.01
C ASP A 384 -20.59 -7.20 24.50
N ILE A 385 -19.43 -6.77 23.98
CA ILE A 385 -19.08 -7.03 22.56
C ILE A 385 -18.96 -8.54 22.29
N LEU A 386 -18.64 -9.34 23.31
CA LEU A 386 -18.56 -10.81 23.25
C LEU A 386 -19.93 -11.50 23.39
N THR A 387 -20.93 -10.84 23.99
CA THR A 387 -22.27 -11.41 24.28
C THR A 387 -23.29 -11.11 23.17
N SER A 388 -23.08 -10.03 22.40
CA SER A 388 -23.93 -9.62 21.28
C SER A 388 -24.02 -10.67 20.16
N THR A 389 -25.16 -11.35 20.08
CA THR A 389 -25.48 -12.34 19.04
C THR A 389 -25.65 -11.75 17.63
N ALA A 390 -25.81 -10.43 17.52
CA ALA A 390 -26.09 -9.75 16.26
C ALA A 390 -24.86 -9.49 15.37
N ASN A 391 -23.64 -9.57 15.91
CA ASN A 391 -22.44 -9.08 15.24
C ASN A 391 -21.55 -10.22 14.70
N THR A 392 -22.03 -10.90 13.67
CA THR A 392 -21.40 -12.10 13.06
C THR A 392 -20.04 -11.87 12.42
N VAL A 393 -19.69 -10.62 12.09
CA VAL A 393 -18.36 -10.23 11.57
C VAL A 393 -17.36 -9.95 12.71
N ALA A 394 -17.83 -9.36 13.81
CA ALA A 394 -17.03 -9.07 14.99
C ALA A 394 -16.62 -10.34 15.75
N ARG A 395 -17.55 -11.30 15.90
CA ARG A 395 -17.36 -12.49 16.75
C ARG A 395 -16.19 -13.41 16.35
N PRO A 396 -15.87 -13.65 15.05
CA PRO A 396 -14.68 -14.39 14.64
C PRO A 396 -13.35 -13.65 14.84
N ILE A 397 -13.37 -12.32 14.74
CA ILE A 397 -12.20 -11.45 14.93
C ILE A 397 -11.84 -11.41 16.43
N PHE A 398 -12.82 -11.05 17.26
CA PHE A 398 -12.63 -10.84 18.69
C PHE A 398 -12.66 -12.13 19.51
N GLY A 399 -13.45 -13.13 19.12
CA GLY A 399 -13.58 -14.40 19.83
C GLY A 399 -12.43 -15.40 19.62
N ARG A 400 -11.41 -15.05 18.83
CA ARG A 400 -10.21 -15.90 18.56
C ARG A 400 -8.90 -15.30 19.08
N GLY A 401 -8.97 -14.28 19.96
CA GLY A 401 -7.78 -13.66 20.57
C GLY A 401 -6.88 -12.90 19.59
N ARG A 402 -7.45 -12.36 18.50
CA ARG A 402 -6.69 -11.71 17.41
C ARG A 402 -6.85 -10.21 17.50
N PHE A 403 -6.03 -9.65 18.37
CA PHE A 403 -5.96 -8.23 18.66
C PHE A 403 -5.28 -7.50 17.51
N HIS A 404 -5.99 -6.55 16.88
CA HIS A 404 -5.38 -5.66 15.88
C HIS A 404 -4.72 -4.52 16.65
N ASP A 405 -3.40 -4.40 16.59
CA ASP A 405 -2.73 -3.21 17.11
C ASP A 405 -2.67 -2.10 16.07
N PRO A 406 -2.60 -0.84 16.52
CA PRO A 406 -2.28 0.31 15.69
C PRO A 406 -1.06 0.05 14.78
N SER A 407 -1.13 0.56 13.55
CA SER A 407 -0.03 0.47 12.60
C SER A 407 0.08 1.72 11.73
N ALA A 408 1.26 1.91 11.14
CA ALA A 408 1.49 2.89 10.08
C ALA A 408 2.32 2.23 8.97
N THR A 409 2.23 2.76 7.75
CA THR A 409 2.90 2.19 6.57
C THR A 409 3.61 3.28 5.81
N ALA A 410 4.89 3.10 5.47
CA ALA A 410 5.56 3.93 4.47
C ALA A 410 5.75 3.16 3.18
N ILE A 411 5.54 3.81 2.04
CA ILE A 411 5.67 3.22 0.70
C ILE A 411 6.67 4.05 -0.09
N GLU A 412 7.78 3.42 -0.47
CA GLU A 412 8.82 3.98 -1.34
C GLU A 412 8.71 3.37 -2.75
N ARG A 413 8.64 4.23 -3.77
CA ARG A 413 8.82 3.87 -5.18
C ARG A 413 10.16 4.36 -5.68
N ARG A 414 11.00 3.45 -6.18
CA ARG A 414 12.30 3.78 -6.79
C ARG A 414 12.21 3.86 -8.31
N ASN A 415 13.06 4.69 -8.93
CA ASN A 415 13.14 4.85 -10.38
C ASN A 415 13.42 3.57 -11.18
N ASP A 416 14.02 2.54 -10.57
CA ASP A 416 14.25 1.25 -11.22
C ASP A 416 12.95 0.43 -11.36
N GLY A 417 11.91 0.75 -10.58
CA GLY A 417 10.66 0.00 -10.48
C GLY A 417 10.57 -0.88 -9.24
N THR A 418 11.58 -0.83 -8.36
CA THR A 418 11.53 -1.49 -7.05
C THR A 418 10.53 -0.76 -6.15
N GLN A 419 9.66 -1.53 -5.51
CA GLN A 419 8.80 -1.05 -4.43
C GLN A 419 9.41 -1.41 -3.09
N VAL A 420 9.29 -0.52 -2.13
CA VAL A 420 9.61 -0.77 -0.73
C VAL A 420 8.41 -0.40 0.13
N VAL A 421 8.05 -1.30 1.06
CA VAL A 421 6.98 -1.09 2.04
C VAL A 421 7.56 -1.29 3.43
N THR A 422 7.60 -0.23 4.23
CA THR A 422 8.07 -0.26 5.62
C THR A 422 6.87 -0.28 6.56
N LEU A 423 6.81 -1.27 7.44
CA LEU A 423 5.66 -1.52 8.30
C LEU A 423 6.00 -1.13 9.75
N PHE A 424 5.34 -0.08 10.24
CA PHE A 424 5.40 0.31 11.63
C PHE A 424 4.33 -0.46 12.40
N ASN A 425 4.76 -1.51 13.10
CA ASN A 425 3.98 -2.23 14.08
C ASN A 425 4.86 -2.45 15.31
N LYS A 426 4.30 -2.25 16.51
CA LYS A 426 5.09 -2.27 17.75
C LYS A 426 5.73 -3.64 17.98
N HIS A 427 4.91 -4.70 18.01
CA HIS A 427 5.37 -6.09 18.24
C HIS A 427 6.46 -6.51 17.24
N LEU A 428 6.20 -6.34 15.93
CA LEU A 428 7.14 -6.75 14.89
C LEU A 428 8.46 -5.94 14.89
N TRP A 429 8.44 -4.71 15.40
CA TRP A 429 9.65 -3.93 15.64
C TRP A 429 10.39 -4.46 16.87
N GLU A 430 9.72 -4.68 18.00
CA GLU A 430 10.34 -5.15 19.24
C GLU A 430 11.04 -6.52 19.03
N VAL A 431 10.41 -7.48 18.33
CA VAL A 431 11.09 -8.75 17.99
C VAL A 431 12.19 -8.56 16.91
N SER A 432 12.17 -7.49 16.12
CA SER A 432 13.25 -7.11 15.20
C SER A 432 14.50 -6.60 15.94
N GLU A 433 14.36 -6.00 17.14
CA GLU A 433 15.49 -5.55 17.96
C GLU A 433 16.37 -6.72 18.47
N SER A 434 15.82 -7.94 18.52
CA SER A 434 16.58 -9.17 18.82
C SER A 434 17.61 -9.57 17.74
N ILE A 435 17.56 -8.94 16.56
CA ILE A 435 18.41 -9.26 15.41
C ILE A 435 19.41 -8.10 15.22
N PRO A 436 20.72 -8.29 15.51
CA PRO A 436 21.68 -7.18 15.57
C PRO A 436 21.99 -6.56 14.19
N GLU A 437 21.91 -7.35 13.13
CA GLU A 437 22.26 -6.95 11.76
C GLU A 437 21.01 -6.91 10.86
N ARG A 438 21.04 -6.10 9.80
CA ARG A 438 19.92 -5.94 8.85
C ARG A 438 19.82 -7.15 7.92
N THR A 439 19.31 -8.24 8.45
CA THR A 439 19.17 -9.55 7.81
C THR A 439 18.12 -9.52 6.69
N THR A 440 18.45 -10.11 5.54
CA THR A 440 17.51 -10.29 4.42
C THR A 440 16.91 -11.69 4.46
N VAL A 441 15.58 -11.81 4.38
CA VAL A 441 14.87 -13.07 4.10
C VAL A 441 14.34 -12.99 2.68
N MET A 442 14.89 -13.76 1.75
CA MET A 442 14.52 -13.74 0.32
C MET A 442 13.67 -14.94 -0.03
N LEU A 443 12.49 -14.71 -0.61
CA LEU A 443 11.55 -15.76 -1.01
C LEU A 443 11.77 -16.15 -2.47
N GLN A 444 12.08 -17.43 -2.72
CA GLN A 444 12.20 -18.03 -4.05
C GLN A 444 11.17 -19.14 -4.21
N CYS A 445 10.15 -18.91 -5.02
CA CYS A 445 9.13 -19.91 -5.36
C CYS A 445 8.58 -19.63 -6.76
N ASP A 446 7.73 -20.53 -7.25
CA ASP A 446 6.97 -20.34 -8.49
C ASP A 446 7.86 -19.95 -9.70
N TRP A 447 9.03 -20.61 -9.82
CA TRP A 447 9.89 -20.55 -11.00
C TRP A 447 9.27 -21.32 -12.17
N GLN A 448 8.62 -22.43 -11.85
CA GLN A 448 7.91 -23.31 -12.79
C GLN A 448 8.75 -23.67 -14.03
N ALA A 449 10.00 -24.10 -13.79
CA ALA A 449 10.90 -24.52 -14.85
C ALA A 449 10.25 -25.62 -15.72
N GLY A 450 10.25 -25.41 -17.03
CA GLY A 450 9.55 -26.25 -18.01
C GLY A 450 8.26 -25.64 -18.56
N ASN A 451 7.67 -24.65 -17.89
CA ASN A 451 6.54 -23.86 -18.39
C ASN A 451 6.99 -22.90 -19.51
N LEU A 452 6.13 -22.68 -20.53
CA LEU A 452 6.36 -21.72 -21.61
C LEU A 452 6.40 -20.26 -21.15
N ALA A 453 5.76 -19.94 -20.03
CA ALA A 453 5.77 -18.62 -19.44
C ALA A 453 7.01 -18.38 -18.53
N SER A 454 7.84 -19.41 -18.28
CA SER A 454 8.91 -19.35 -17.27
C SER A 454 9.97 -18.31 -17.65
N ARG A 455 10.47 -17.58 -16.65
CA ARG A 455 11.45 -16.49 -16.81
C ARG A 455 12.80 -16.87 -16.20
N PRO A 456 13.56 -17.79 -16.83
CA PRO A 456 14.85 -18.22 -16.30
C PRO A 456 15.88 -17.09 -16.27
N ASP A 457 15.72 -16.07 -17.13
CA ASP A 457 16.51 -14.85 -17.08
C ASP A 457 16.23 -13.99 -15.83
N TYR A 458 15.06 -14.12 -15.19
CA TYR A 458 14.79 -13.51 -13.88
C TYR A 458 15.24 -14.42 -12.73
N GLN A 459 15.15 -15.74 -12.88
CA GLN A 459 15.62 -16.73 -11.89
C GLN A 459 17.14 -16.61 -11.67
N LEU A 460 17.93 -16.49 -12.75
CA LEU A 460 19.37 -16.24 -12.67
C LEU A 460 19.70 -14.89 -11.99
N LYS A 461 18.87 -13.86 -12.19
CA LYS A 461 19.01 -12.57 -11.50
C LYS A 461 18.67 -12.69 -10.01
N GLN A 462 17.73 -13.56 -9.63
CA GLN A 462 17.41 -13.86 -8.23
C GLN A 462 18.58 -14.55 -7.52
N LEU A 463 19.27 -15.48 -8.18
CA LEU A 463 20.47 -16.13 -7.64
C LEU A 463 21.65 -15.15 -7.49
N ASP A 464 21.88 -14.27 -8.46
CA ASP A 464 22.87 -13.18 -8.35
C ASP A 464 22.53 -12.18 -7.23
N LEU A 465 21.24 -11.85 -7.05
CA LEU A 465 20.78 -11.00 -5.95
C LEU A 465 21.08 -11.60 -4.57
N VAL A 466 20.99 -12.93 -4.38
CA VAL A 466 21.41 -13.59 -3.13
C VAL A 466 22.88 -13.26 -2.85
N LYS A 467 23.77 -13.49 -3.83
CA LYS A 467 25.21 -13.21 -3.70
C LYS A 467 25.48 -11.76 -3.29
N ARG A 468 24.85 -10.79 -3.96
CA ARG A 468 25.05 -9.35 -3.64
C ARG A 468 24.58 -8.93 -2.25
N ARG A 469 23.63 -9.65 -1.65
CA ARG A 469 23.14 -9.37 -0.30
C ARG A 469 24.04 -10.01 0.76
N LEU A 470 24.59 -11.21 0.51
CA LEU A 470 25.54 -11.90 1.39
C LEU A 470 26.81 -11.07 1.68
N GLY A 471 27.26 -10.27 0.71
CA GLY A 471 28.36 -9.31 0.89
C GLY A 471 28.04 -8.08 1.75
N ARG A 472 26.88 -8.02 2.41
CA ARG A 472 26.44 -6.91 3.27
C ARG A 472 25.90 -7.36 4.63
N ALA A 473 25.13 -8.45 4.65
CA ALA A 473 24.44 -8.95 5.85
C ALA A 473 24.04 -10.42 5.65
N PRO A 474 23.61 -11.13 6.72
CA PRO A 474 23.05 -12.47 6.63
C PRO A 474 21.85 -12.55 5.68
N VAL A 475 21.76 -13.65 4.93
CA VAL A 475 20.65 -13.94 4.01
C VAL A 475 20.03 -15.29 4.36
N TYR A 476 18.74 -15.26 4.68
CA TYR A 476 17.89 -16.45 4.79
C TYR A 476 17.16 -16.63 3.47
N LEU A 477 17.62 -17.62 2.70
CA LEU A 477 17.02 -18.04 1.45
C LEU A 477 15.84 -18.97 1.74
N ALA A 478 14.62 -18.50 1.54
CA ALA A 478 13.39 -19.25 1.69
C ALA A 478 12.96 -19.86 0.34
N LEU A 479 13.34 -21.11 0.09
CA LEU A 479 12.90 -21.89 -1.07
C LEU A 479 11.45 -22.36 -0.83
N GLY A 480 10.50 -21.66 -1.42
CA GLY A 480 9.07 -21.77 -1.17
C GLY A 480 8.34 -22.86 -1.96
N GLY A 481 8.96 -23.50 -2.95
CA GLY A 481 8.33 -24.53 -3.79
C GLY A 481 7.91 -24.05 -5.20
N ASP A 482 7.41 -24.97 -6.02
CA ASP A 482 7.12 -24.81 -7.45
C ASP A 482 8.33 -24.27 -8.24
N MET A 483 9.50 -24.86 -7.95
CA MET A 483 10.74 -24.63 -8.68
C MET A 483 10.65 -25.23 -10.10
N VAL A 484 9.95 -26.34 -10.23
CA VAL A 484 9.66 -27.04 -11.50
C VAL A 484 8.17 -27.02 -11.81
N GLU A 485 7.79 -27.08 -13.09
CA GLU A 485 6.37 -27.18 -13.49
C GLU A 485 5.79 -28.59 -13.21
N GLY A 486 6.66 -29.60 -13.14
CA GLY A 486 6.29 -30.99 -12.91
C GLY A 486 5.54 -31.59 -14.10
N ARG A 487 4.48 -32.37 -13.84
CA ARG A 487 3.60 -32.99 -14.85
C ARG A 487 2.17 -33.08 -14.33
N ASN A 488 1.61 -31.93 -13.98
CA ASN A 488 0.47 -31.84 -13.08
C ASN A 488 -0.90 -31.76 -13.79
N TYR A 489 -0.93 -31.41 -15.07
CA TYR A 489 -2.13 -31.27 -15.90
C TYR A 489 -1.95 -31.94 -17.28
N PHE A 490 -3.06 -32.20 -17.98
CA PHE A 490 -3.10 -33.04 -19.17
C PHE A 490 -2.32 -32.44 -20.36
N ASP A 491 -2.50 -31.14 -20.62
CA ASP A 491 -1.84 -30.43 -21.73
C ASP A 491 -0.36 -30.14 -21.48
N PHE A 492 0.19 -30.43 -20.29
CA PHE A 492 1.59 -30.15 -19.94
C PHE A 492 2.56 -30.64 -21.02
N ASN A 493 2.45 -31.90 -21.46
CA ASN A 493 3.34 -32.49 -22.47
C ASN A 493 3.37 -31.70 -23.79
N ARG A 494 2.27 -31.04 -24.15
CA ARG A 494 2.14 -30.25 -25.38
C ARG A 494 2.77 -28.87 -25.23
N GLU A 495 2.73 -28.30 -24.03
CA GLU A 495 3.33 -27.01 -23.70
C GLU A 495 4.85 -27.14 -23.49
N SER A 496 5.28 -28.06 -22.63
CA SER A 496 6.70 -28.31 -22.32
C SER A 496 7.50 -28.94 -23.46
N GLY A 497 6.83 -29.61 -24.40
CA GLY A 497 7.46 -30.04 -25.66
C GLY A 497 8.10 -28.89 -26.47
N ARG A 498 7.68 -27.63 -26.23
CA ARG A 498 8.29 -26.43 -26.81
C ARG A 498 9.45 -25.86 -26.00
N THR A 499 9.53 -26.13 -24.70
CA THR A 499 10.65 -25.70 -23.84
C THR A 499 11.83 -26.68 -23.91
N GLY A 500 11.58 -27.92 -24.33
CA GLY A 500 12.55 -29.02 -24.33
C GLY A 500 12.64 -29.76 -22.99
N LEU A 501 11.97 -29.25 -21.95
CA LEU A 501 11.97 -29.76 -20.58
C LEU A 501 10.70 -30.58 -20.32
N GLY A 502 10.44 -31.54 -21.21
CA GLY A 502 9.20 -32.33 -21.25
C GLY A 502 9.07 -33.39 -20.15
N ALA A 503 10.17 -33.70 -19.45
CA ALA A 503 10.22 -34.64 -18.34
C ALA A 503 10.74 -33.98 -17.05
N MET A 504 10.38 -34.55 -15.90
CA MET A 504 10.62 -33.92 -14.58
C MET A 504 12.10 -33.91 -14.18
N ASP A 505 12.83 -34.97 -14.53
CA ASP A 505 14.29 -35.09 -14.42
C ASP A 505 15.01 -33.97 -15.19
N GLN A 506 14.54 -33.62 -16.40
CA GLN A 506 15.09 -32.54 -17.20
C GLN A 506 14.88 -31.17 -16.54
N GLN A 507 13.70 -30.93 -15.98
CA GLN A 507 13.39 -29.70 -15.24
C GLN A 507 14.23 -29.59 -13.96
N ILE A 508 14.37 -30.69 -13.22
CA ILE A 508 15.18 -30.79 -12.01
C ILE A 508 16.64 -30.49 -12.32
N GLU A 509 17.25 -31.18 -13.30
CA GLU A 509 18.67 -31.01 -13.64
C GLU A 509 18.96 -29.60 -14.16
N TYR A 510 18.02 -28.99 -14.90
CA TYR A 510 18.13 -27.60 -15.35
C TYR A 510 18.15 -26.62 -14.18
N VAL A 511 17.20 -26.71 -13.24
CA VAL A 511 17.18 -25.86 -12.02
C VAL A 511 18.43 -26.11 -11.17
N LYS A 512 18.87 -27.37 -11.07
CA LYS A 512 20.07 -27.76 -10.31
C LYS A 512 21.34 -27.11 -10.87
N ASP A 513 21.59 -27.19 -12.18
CA ASP A 513 22.76 -26.55 -12.81
C ASP A 513 22.69 -25.01 -12.66
N MET A 514 21.51 -24.38 -12.77
CA MET A 514 21.37 -22.94 -12.49
C MET A 514 21.82 -22.56 -11.07
N ILE A 515 21.45 -23.36 -10.06
CA ILE A 515 21.86 -23.17 -8.67
C ILE A 515 23.36 -23.45 -8.52
N GLU A 516 23.85 -24.61 -8.96
CA GLU A 516 25.26 -25.01 -8.83
C GLU A 516 26.22 -23.98 -9.45
N ARG A 517 25.95 -23.51 -10.67
CA ARG A 517 26.75 -22.45 -11.34
C ARG A 517 26.73 -21.10 -10.63
N SER A 518 25.65 -20.80 -9.90
CA SER A 518 25.55 -19.58 -9.10
C SER A 518 26.35 -19.68 -7.80
N LEU A 519 26.39 -20.87 -7.19
CA LEU A 519 27.13 -21.15 -5.96
C LEU A 519 28.63 -21.39 -6.19
N GLU A 520 29.03 -21.86 -7.38
CA GLU A 520 30.41 -22.28 -7.74
C GLU A 520 31.47 -21.21 -7.40
N GLN A 521 31.10 -19.93 -7.51
CA GLN A 521 31.97 -18.77 -7.27
C GLN A 521 31.76 -18.09 -5.91
N MET A 522 30.92 -18.64 -5.02
CA MET A 522 30.79 -18.11 -3.66
C MET A 522 32.03 -18.46 -2.82
N THR A 523 32.51 -17.45 -2.10
CA THR A 523 33.58 -17.53 -1.11
C THR A 523 33.05 -18.15 0.19
N LYS A 524 33.96 -18.60 1.06
CA LYS A 524 33.56 -19.10 2.38
C LYS A 524 32.84 -18.02 3.21
N ALA A 525 33.31 -16.77 3.16
CA ALA A 525 32.72 -15.65 3.87
C ALA A 525 31.29 -15.30 3.39
N GLU A 526 31.01 -15.42 2.08
CA GLU A 526 29.63 -15.29 1.59
C GLU A 526 28.75 -16.44 2.09
N LEU A 527 29.26 -17.68 2.10
CA LEU A 527 28.52 -18.82 2.64
C LEU A 527 28.32 -18.75 4.16
N ASP A 528 29.24 -18.14 4.92
CA ASP A 528 29.10 -17.96 6.37
C ASP A 528 27.83 -17.15 6.72
N ASN A 529 27.40 -16.27 5.81
CA ASN A 529 26.19 -15.45 5.90
C ASN A 529 24.93 -16.12 5.30
N LEU A 530 25.05 -17.29 4.66
CA LEU A 530 23.93 -17.96 3.98
C LEU A 530 23.26 -19.02 4.86
N PHE A 531 21.93 -18.94 4.93
CA PHE A 531 21.05 -19.96 5.50
C PHE A 531 19.96 -20.29 4.49
N VAL A 532 19.63 -21.57 4.32
CA VAL A 532 18.64 -22.02 3.33
C VAL A 532 17.52 -22.76 4.06
N LYS A 533 16.27 -22.32 3.86
CA LYS A 533 15.05 -22.87 4.46
C LYS A 533 14.16 -23.33 3.33
N VAL A 534 13.74 -24.58 3.34
CA VAL A 534 13.07 -25.22 2.19
C VAL A 534 11.69 -25.70 2.59
N THR A 535 10.70 -25.43 1.75
CA THR A 535 9.47 -26.22 1.63
C THR A 535 9.29 -26.61 0.17
N ILE A 536 8.51 -27.65 -0.08
CA ILE A 536 8.11 -28.06 -1.42
C ILE A 536 6.79 -27.41 -1.82
N GLY A 537 6.56 -27.32 -3.12
CA GLY A 537 5.31 -26.86 -3.72
C GLY A 537 4.45 -28.00 -4.22
N ASN A 538 3.27 -27.64 -4.75
CA ASN A 538 2.33 -28.64 -5.25
C ASN A 538 2.78 -29.23 -6.60
N HIS A 539 3.70 -28.59 -7.31
CA HIS A 539 4.23 -29.08 -8.57
C HIS A 539 5.35 -30.12 -8.38
N GLU A 540 6.15 -30.02 -7.31
CA GLU A 540 7.07 -31.09 -6.89
C GLU A 540 6.33 -32.32 -6.34
N TRP A 541 5.16 -32.13 -5.73
CA TRP A 541 4.45 -33.18 -4.98
C TRP A 541 3.53 -34.07 -5.81
N ASN A 542 2.81 -33.50 -6.77
CA ASN A 542 1.72 -34.18 -7.50
C ASN A 542 2.10 -34.65 -8.91
N SER A 543 3.41 -34.75 -9.19
CA SER A 543 3.99 -34.97 -10.52
C SER A 543 3.62 -36.31 -11.17
N GLY A 544 2.48 -36.32 -11.85
CA GLY A 544 2.11 -37.31 -12.89
C GLY A 544 1.69 -38.71 -12.42
N THR A 545 2.50 -39.39 -11.59
CA THR A 545 2.38 -40.85 -11.36
C THR A 545 2.09 -41.26 -9.92
N MET A 546 2.39 -40.42 -8.91
CA MET A 546 2.32 -40.81 -7.48
C MET A 546 1.33 -39.98 -6.65
N LYS A 547 0.19 -39.57 -7.23
CA LYS A 547 -0.89 -38.79 -6.58
C LYS A 547 -1.48 -39.39 -5.29
N VAL A 548 -1.05 -40.58 -4.87
CA VAL A 548 -1.58 -41.34 -3.72
C VAL A 548 -0.49 -41.65 -2.68
N ASN A 549 0.80 -41.69 -3.07
CA ASN A 549 1.92 -42.08 -2.20
C ASN A 549 3.00 -40.98 -2.23
N GLY A 550 2.83 -39.95 -1.39
CA GLY A 550 3.58 -38.69 -1.47
C GLY A 550 5.09 -38.80 -1.20
N TYR A 551 5.86 -38.85 -2.28
CA TYR A 551 7.30 -38.66 -2.33
C TYR A 551 7.65 -37.17 -2.50
N SER A 552 8.68 -36.69 -1.80
CA SER A 552 9.12 -35.29 -1.86
C SER A 552 10.32 -35.16 -2.80
N PHE A 553 10.20 -34.40 -3.88
CA PHE A 553 11.33 -34.06 -4.75
C PHE A 553 12.11 -32.84 -4.23
N ALA A 554 12.36 -32.75 -2.91
CA ALA A 554 13.09 -31.65 -2.30
C ALA A 554 14.61 -31.76 -2.45
N ASP A 555 15.16 -32.98 -2.32
CA ASP A 555 16.61 -33.21 -2.25
C ASP A 555 17.41 -32.62 -3.43
N PRO A 556 16.95 -32.72 -4.71
CA PRO A 556 17.68 -32.13 -5.83
C PRO A 556 17.86 -30.60 -5.77
N PHE A 557 17.01 -29.89 -5.03
CA PHE A 557 17.11 -28.44 -4.82
C PHE A 557 17.89 -28.08 -3.54
N ILE A 558 18.07 -29.05 -2.64
CA ILE A 558 18.76 -28.92 -1.36
C ILE A 558 20.26 -29.24 -1.52
N ASP A 559 20.57 -30.30 -2.27
CA ASP A 559 21.92 -30.87 -2.34
C ASP A 559 22.97 -29.94 -3.00
N PRO A 560 22.67 -29.10 -4.01
CA PRO A 560 23.58 -28.07 -4.50
C PRO A 560 24.10 -27.14 -3.40
N TYR A 561 23.24 -26.73 -2.46
CA TYR A 561 23.64 -25.88 -1.34
C TYR A 561 24.53 -26.66 -0.36
N LYS A 562 24.15 -27.89 0.02
CA LYS A 562 24.97 -28.74 0.89
C LYS A 562 26.37 -28.98 0.28
N ALA A 563 26.42 -29.28 -1.02
CA ALA A 563 27.65 -29.50 -1.76
C ALA A 563 28.53 -28.23 -1.79
N ALA A 564 27.95 -27.05 -2.01
CA ALA A 564 28.67 -25.78 -1.95
C ALA A 564 29.29 -25.51 -0.57
N PHE A 565 28.55 -25.78 0.52
CA PHE A 565 29.10 -25.72 1.88
C PHE A 565 30.26 -26.72 2.07
N MET A 566 30.07 -28.00 1.74
CA MET A 566 31.11 -29.01 1.91
C MET A 566 32.37 -28.69 1.06
N ALA A 567 32.20 -28.17 -0.15
CA ALA A 567 33.29 -27.69 -1.02
C ALA A 567 34.02 -26.42 -0.52
N ARG A 568 33.56 -25.82 0.59
CA ARG A 568 34.23 -24.74 1.33
C ARG A 568 34.65 -25.16 2.75
N GLY A 569 34.69 -26.46 3.02
CA GLY A 569 35.28 -27.04 4.23
C GLY A 569 34.38 -26.97 5.47
N TYR A 570 33.06 -26.98 5.28
CA TYR A 570 32.09 -27.21 6.36
C TYR A 570 31.88 -28.73 6.54
N SER A 571 31.55 -29.19 7.75
CA SER A 571 31.14 -30.57 7.94
C SER A 571 29.76 -30.83 7.32
N LEU A 572 29.40 -32.10 7.13
CA LEU A 572 28.06 -32.48 6.66
C LEU A 572 26.97 -31.99 7.64
N ASP A 573 27.25 -31.99 8.94
CA ASP A 573 26.29 -31.57 9.95
C ASP A 573 26.17 -30.03 10.04
N ASP A 574 27.25 -29.28 9.82
CA ASP A 574 27.18 -27.82 9.63
C ASP A 574 26.36 -27.45 8.39
N ALA A 575 26.58 -28.17 7.27
CA ALA A 575 25.83 -27.98 6.03
C ALA A 575 24.34 -28.28 6.22
N ARG A 576 23.99 -29.34 6.97
CA ARG A 576 22.61 -29.67 7.36
C ARG A 576 22.00 -28.63 8.33
N ALA A 577 22.78 -28.09 9.25
CA ALA A 577 22.31 -27.04 10.16
C ALA A 577 21.96 -25.75 9.40
N ARG A 578 22.70 -25.44 8.32
CA ARG A 578 22.45 -24.27 7.45
C ARG A 578 21.34 -24.51 6.42
N VAL A 579 21.23 -25.70 5.84
CA VAL A 579 20.24 -26.06 4.81
C VAL A 579 19.15 -26.96 5.41
N GLN A 580 18.03 -26.34 5.82
CA GLN A 580 16.97 -26.98 6.59
C GLN A 580 15.71 -27.20 5.75
N PHE A 581 15.20 -28.43 5.79
CA PHE A 581 13.91 -28.85 5.23
C PHE A 581 13.12 -29.57 6.33
N GLN A 582 11.85 -29.21 6.53
CA GLN A 582 10.95 -29.87 7.46
C GLN A 582 9.80 -30.49 6.67
N ASP A 583 9.79 -31.82 6.54
CA ASP A 583 8.66 -32.58 5.98
C ASP A 583 7.62 -32.96 7.04
N THR A 584 7.96 -32.77 8.32
CA THR A 584 7.16 -33.15 9.49
C THR A 584 7.28 -32.06 10.56
N ILE A 585 6.15 -31.65 11.16
CA ILE A 585 6.09 -30.86 12.39
C ILE A 585 5.60 -31.73 13.55
N VAL A 586 5.99 -31.39 14.77
CA VAL A 586 5.48 -32.03 15.98
C VAL A 586 4.34 -31.18 16.55
N THR A 587 3.17 -31.76 16.79
CA THR A 587 2.04 -31.05 17.41
C THR A 587 2.33 -30.77 18.89
N PRO A 588 1.60 -29.86 19.55
CA PRO A 588 1.69 -29.64 21.00
C PRO A 588 1.41 -30.89 21.86
N ARG A 589 0.86 -31.96 21.27
CA ARG A 589 0.67 -33.28 21.91
C ARG A 589 1.85 -34.25 21.72
N GLY A 590 2.91 -33.82 21.04
CA GLY A 590 4.06 -34.66 20.69
C GLY A 590 3.87 -35.51 19.44
N GLU A 591 2.79 -35.33 18.68
CA GLU A 591 2.47 -36.17 17.52
C GLU A 591 3.18 -35.63 16.25
N PRO A 592 3.96 -36.45 15.52
CA PRO A 592 4.54 -36.04 14.24
C PRO A 592 3.45 -36.00 13.16
N VAL A 593 3.27 -34.84 12.53
CA VAL A 593 2.32 -34.61 11.44
C VAL A 593 3.07 -34.10 10.22
N LYS A 594 2.84 -34.74 9.07
CA LYS A 594 3.43 -34.34 7.79
C LYS A 594 3.02 -32.91 7.44
N THR A 595 4.00 -32.06 7.17
CA THR A 595 3.80 -30.62 6.91
C THR A 595 4.09 -30.26 5.46
N TYR A 596 3.59 -29.09 5.07
CA TYR A 596 3.93 -28.40 3.82
C TYR A 596 4.48 -27.00 4.15
N SER A 597 5.17 -26.90 5.29
CA SER A 597 5.59 -25.65 5.89
C SER A 597 6.80 -25.85 6.78
N THR A 598 7.83 -25.03 6.59
CA THR A 598 9.06 -25.02 7.39
C THR A 598 9.05 -23.82 8.31
N VAL A 599 9.18 -24.08 9.62
CA VAL A 599 9.25 -23.06 10.66
C VAL A 599 10.70 -22.85 11.10
N PHE A 600 11.13 -21.60 11.16
CA PHE A 600 12.48 -21.21 11.58
C PHE A 600 12.46 -19.89 12.35
N LYS A 601 13.61 -19.48 12.90
CA LYS A 601 13.78 -18.18 13.55
C LYS A 601 14.91 -17.37 12.95
N VAL A 602 14.79 -16.05 13.05
CA VAL A 602 15.86 -15.07 12.84
C VAL A 602 15.89 -14.22 14.10
N GLY A 603 16.93 -14.34 14.93
CA GLY A 603 16.87 -13.86 16.31
C GLY A 603 15.73 -14.54 17.07
N GLU A 604 14.89 -13.75 17.75
CA GLU A 604 13.67 -14.24 18.40
C GLU A 604 12.47 -14.36 17.45
N MET A 605 12.46 -13.57 16.36
CA MET A 605 11.38 -13.47 15.37
C MET A 605 11.14 -14.81 14.67
N GLY A 606 9.91 -15.31 14.77
CA GLY A 606 9.47 -16.58 14.18
C GLY A 606 8.96 -16.46 12.75
N PHE A 607 9.42 -17.35 11.88
CA PHE A 607 9.05 -17.42 10.48
C PHE A 607 8.41 -18.77 10.15
N GLU A 608 7.36 -18.74 9.33
CA GLU A 608 6.77 -19.91 8.69
C GLU A 608 6.85 -19.72 7.17
N LEU A 609 7.52 -20.62 6.47
CA LEU A 609 7.57 -20.68 5.01
C LEU A 609 6.62 -21.77 4.52
N ARG A 610 5.70 -21.45 3.59
CA ARG A 610 4.64 -22.38 3.15
C ARG A 610 4.31 -22.27 1.67
N HIS A 611 4.02 -23.41 1.02
CA HIS A 611 3.32 -23.44 -0.26
C HIS A 611 1.87 -23.93 -0.10
N PHE A 612 1.00 -23.62 -1.07
CA PHE A 612 -0.42 -24.02 -1.03
C PHE A 612 -0.70 -25.23 -1.92
N PHE A 613 -1.48 -26.17 -1.40
CA PHE A 613 -1.75 -27.47 -2.04
C PHE A 613 -3.24 -27.79 -2.24
N GLY A 614 -4.12 -27.14 -1.46
CA GLY A 614 -5.51 -27.60 -1.25
C GLY A 614 -6.62 -26.71 -1.79
N ALA A 615 -6.29 -25.58 -2.40
CA ALA A 615 -7.23 -24.72 -3.11
C ALA A 615 -6.52 -24.22 -4.38
N GLY A 616 -7.03 -24.61 -5.55
CA GLY A 616 -6.47 -24.10 -6.80
C GLY A 616 -6.61 -22.58 -6.88
N LYS A 617 -5.72 -21.92 -7.61
CA LYS A 617 -5.82 -20.48 -7.93
C LYS A 617 -7.25 -20.12 -8.38
N GLY A 618 -7.93 -19.30 -7.59
CA GLY A 618 -9.31 -18.85 -7.83
C GLY A 618 -10.43 -19.80 -7.36
N THR A 619 -10.14 -21.03 -6.89
CA THR A 619 -11.18 -21.91 -6.32
C THR A 619 -11.55 -21.45 -4.91
N GLY A 620 -12.42 -20.44 -4.84
CA GLY A 620 -12.99 -19.97 -3.58
C GLY A 620 -13.59 -18.57 -3.59
N GLY A 621 -13.52 -17.83 -4.71
CA GLY A 621 -14.06 -16.47 -4.81
C GLY A 621 -13.41 -15.45 -3.87
N GLN A 622 -12.30 -15.81 -3.22
CA GLN A 622 -11.55 -14.94 -2.31
C GLN A 622 -10.23 -14.52 -2.93
N PRO A 623 -9.75 -13.30 -2.62
CA PRO A 623 -8.58 -12.76 -3.30
C PRO A 623 -7.26 -13.35 -2.75
N PRO A 624 -6.21 -13.44 -3.59
CA PRO A 624 -4.89 -13.93 -3.19
C PRO A 624 -4.31 -13.30 -1.90
N ALA A 625 -4.51 -12.00 -1.70
CA ALA A 625 -4.02 -11.28 -0.51
C ALA A 625 -4.60 -11.82 0.82
N PHE A 626 -5.80 -12.42 0.80
CA PHE A 626 -6.43 -13.00 2.00
C PHE A 626 -6.00 -14.42 2.32
N ALA A 627 -5.28 -15.11 1.42
CA ALA A 627 -4.93 -16.52 1.62
C ALA A 627 -4.07 -16.72 2.88
N GLY A 628 -3.11 -15.82 3.13
CA GLY A 628 -2.30 -15.81 4.34
C GLY A 628 -3.14 -15.64 5.62
N HIS A 629 -4.01 -14.62 5.65
CA HIS A 629 -4.89 -14.37 6.79
C HIS A 629 -5.83 -15.55 7.06
N ARG A 630 -6.57 -16.06 6.05
CA ARG A 630 -7.50 -17.18 6.25
C ARG A 630 -6.80 -18.46 6.74
N GLN A 631 -5.55 -18.71 6.35
CA GLN A 631 -4.83 -19.87 6.87
C GLN A 631 -4.21 -19.65 8.25
N SER A 632 -3.92 -18.39 8.64
CA SER A 632 -3.64 -18.10 10.05
C SER A 632 -4.80 -18.52 10.95
N VAL A 633 -6.05 -18.39 10.48
CA VAL A 633 -7.29 -18.72 11.20
C VAL A 633 -7.47 -20.24 11.38
N GLY A 634 -6.70 -21.09 10.67
CA GLY A 634 -6.91 -22.53 10.60
C GLY A 634 -5.92 -23.45 11.33
N LEU A 635 -4.78 -22.95 11.85
CA LEU A 635 -3.69 -23.81 12.35
C LEU A 635 -3.40 -23.76 13.86
N GLY A 636 -4.11 -22.93 14.63
CA GLY A 636 -4.06 -22.96 16.11
C GLY A 636 -2.66 -22.76 16.72
N GLU A 637 -2.40 -23.47 17.82
CA GLU A 637 -1.20 -23.41 18.68
C GLU A 637 0.14 -23.46 17.90
N LEU A 638 0.19 -24.17 16.76
CA LEU A 638 1.37 -24.27 15.89
C LEU A 638 1.87 -22.91 15.34
N ARG A 639 1.02 -21.86 15.35
CA ARG A 639 1.36 -20.52 14.87
C ARG A 639 1.48 -19.45 15.97
N GLU A 640 1.52 -19.85 17.25
CA GLU A 640 1.72 -18.90 18.34
C GLU A 640 3.06 -18.19 18.20
N GLY A 641 4.15 -18.95 18.11
CA GLY A 641 5.53 -18.45 17.92
C GLY A 641 5.91 -18.08 16.47
N VAL A 642 4.95 -17.72 15.61
CA VAL A 642 5.19 -17.28 14.22
C VAL A 642 4.78 -15.82 14.06
N ASP A 643 5.73 -14.94 13.81
CA ASP A 643 5.51 -13.50 13.58
C ASP A 643 5.31 -13.20 12.08
N VAL A 644 6.02 -13.94 11.22
CA VAL A 644 6.01 -13.75 9.76
C VAL A 644 5.63 -15.05 9.03
N GLY A 645 4.60 -14.98 8.19
CA GLY A 645 4.22 -16.06 7.27
C GLY A 645 4.58 -15.74 5.82
N LEU A 646 5.54 -16.47 5.26
CA LEU A 646 6.03 -16.36 3.89
C LEU A 646 5.35 -17.40 2.99
N PHE A 647 4.90 -17.01 1.79
CA PHE A 647 4.19 -17.96 0.94
C PHE A 647 4.27 -17.77 -0.59
N GLY A 648 4.14 -18.88 -1.33
CA GLY A 648 4.06 -18.93 -2.79
C GLY A 648 2.67 -19.32 -3.34
N HIS A 649 2.66 -20.05 -4.45
CA HIS A 649 1.50 -20.59 -5.20
C HIS A 649 0.63 -19.55 -5.90
N TYR A 650 0.43 -18.35 -5.34
CA TYR A 650 -0.55 -17.42 -5.89
C TYR A 650 -0.03 -16.51 -7.01
N HIS A 651 1.27 -16.49 -7.30
CA HIS A 651 1.88 -15.69 -8.37
C HIS A 651 1.65 -14.16 -8.25
N HIS A 652 1.35 -13.65 -7.07
CA HIS A 652 1.12 -12.22 -6.83
C HIS A 652 1.93 -11.75 -5.62
N ALA A 653 2.93 -10.90 -5.84
CA ALA A 653 3.63 -10.27 -4.72
C ALA A 653 2.63 -9.43 -3.92
N ASN A 654 2.45 -9.79 -2.66
CA ASN A 654 1.44 -9.19 -1.78
C ASN A 654 1.91 -9.21 -0.32
N TYR A 655 1.29 -8.37 0.49
CA TYR A 655 1.49 -8.38 1.93
C TYR A 655 0.20 -8.06 2.68
N MET A 656 0.13 -8.52 3.93
CA MET A 656 -0.93 -8.19 4.86
C MET A 656 -0.40 -8.21 6.29
N LEU A 657 -0.65 -7.12 7.03
CA LEU A 657 -0.36 -7.00 8.45
C LEU A 657 -1.69 -7.02 9.21
N GLY A 658 -1.86 -8.03 10.07
CA GLY A 658 -3.06 -8.17 10.90
C GLY A 658 -2.81 -9.09 12.09
N GLY A 659 -3.33 -8.74 13.27
CA GLY A 659 -3.13 -9.53 14.48
C GLY A 659 -1.66 -9.62 14.93
N ASN A 660 -0.88 -8.55 14.76
CA ASN A 660 0.58 -8.48 14.96
C ASN A 660 1.43 -9.46 14.14
N LYS A 661 0.83 -10.14 13.16
CA LYS A 661 1.52 -11.07 12.26
C LYS A 661 1.58 -10.51 10.86
N LEU A 662 2.74 -10.65 10.22
CA LEU A 662 2.98 -10.20 8.85
C LEU A 662 2.91 -11.38 7.90
N TYR A 663 2.01 -11.32 6.94
CA TYR A 663 1.94 -12.27 5.83
C TYR A 663 2.54 -11.64 4.58
N VAL A 664 3.44 -12.35 3.91
CA VAL A 664 4.12 -11.91 2.68
C VAL A 664 4.02 -13.02 1.63
N GLY A 665 3.29 -12.74 0.56
CA GLY A 665 3.26 -13.59 -0.62
C GLY A 665 4.30 -13.13 -1.63
N ALA A 666 5.04 -14.07 -2.21
CA ALA A 666 5.84 -13.80 -3.40
C ALA A 666 4.96 -13.67 -4.66
N GLY A 667 5.49 -12.98 -5.65
CA GLY A 667 5.06 -13.16 -7.02
C GLY A 667 5.57 -14.48 -7.57
N SER A 668 5.54 -14.62 -8.89
CA SER A 668 6.17 -15.73 -9.59
C SER A 668 7.42 -15.26 -10.33
N LEU A 669 8.29 -16.20 -10.71
CA LEU A 669 9.23 -16.03 -11.82
C LEU A 669 8.78 -16.84 -13.05
N ASN A 670 7.46 -16.98 -13.16
CA ASN A 670 6.71 -17.51 -14.28
C ASN A 670 5.68 -16.44 -14.69
N GLY A 671 5.64 -16.11 -15.99
CA GLY A 671 4.64 -15.18 -16.52
C GLY A 671 3.21 -15.74 -16.44
N MET A 672 2.25 -14.96 -16.94
CA MET A 672 0.85 -15.39 -16.99
C MET A 672 0.68 -16.62 -17.90
N THR A 673 0.29 -17.75 -17.29
CA THR A 673 -0.02 -19.00 -17.98
C THR A 673 -1.37 -18.95 -18.71
N GLY A 674 -1.62 -19.91 -19.61
CA GLY A 674 -2.94 -20.08 -20.23
C GLY A 674 -4.06 -20.29 -19.20
N PHE A 675 -3.79 -21.09 -18.15
CA PHE A 675 -4.71 -21.33 -17.04
C PHE A 675 -5.13 -20.03 -16.32
N GLU A 676 -4.16 -19.12 -16.09
CA GLU A 676 -4.39 -17.85 -15.41
C GLU A 676 -5.10 -16.85 -16.31
N TYR A 677 -4.71 -16.78 -17.59
CA TYR A 677 -5.38 -15.98 -18.62
C TYR A 677 -6.87 -16.34 -18.74
N GLU A 678 -7.20 -17.64 -18.83
CA GLU A 678 -8.59 -18.14 -18.86
C GLU A 678 -9.42 -17.74 -17.63
N ARG A 679 -8.78 -17.51 -16.49
CA ARG A 679 -9.40 -17.14 -15.21
C ARG A 679 -9.30 -15.64 -14.92
N ASN A 680 -8.70 -14.85 -15.82
CA ASN A 680 -8.42 -13.42 -15.66
C ASN A 680 -7.58 -13.13 -14.39
N LEU A 681 -6.66 -14.04 -14.04
CA LEU A 681 -5.66 -13.87 -12.99
C LEU A 681 -4.38 -13.29 -13.61
N ARG A 682 -3.79 -12.29 -12.96
CA ARG A 682 -2.64 -11.53 -13.48
C ARG A 682 -1.35 -11.77 -12.70
N SER A 683 -0.65 -12.85 -13.02
CA SER A 683 0.66 -13.23 -12.46
C SER A 683 1.67 -12.08 -12.55
N ALA A 684 2.29 -11.72 -11.44
CA ALA A 684 3.21 -10.60 -11.33
C ALA A 684 4.66 -11.10 -11.16
N ASN A 685 5.44 -11.03 -12.25
CA ASN A 685 6.86 -11.32 -12.25
C ASN A 685 7.59 -10.42 -11.23
N SER A 686 8.06 -11.00 -10.13
CA SER A 686 8.72 -10.23 -9.07
C SER A 686 9.56 -11.08 -8.11
N ILE A 687 10.59 -10.45 -7.56
CA ILE A 687 11.40 -10.99 -6.45
C ILE A 687 11.01 -10.25 -5.18
N VAL A 688 10.71 -10.99 -4.12
CA VAL A 688 10.35 -10.44 -2.80
C VAL A 688 11.44 -10.73 -1.78
N MET A 689 11.86 -9.68 -1.09
CA MET A 689 12.80 -9.72 0.04
C MET A 689 12.14 -9.04 1.25
N LEU A 690 12.26 -9.63 2.43
CA LEU A 690 11.95 -8.98 3.70
C LEU A 690 13.26 -8.63 4.41
N HIS A 691 13.41 -7.39 4.85
CA HIS A 691 14.53 -6.94 5.67
C HIS A 691 14.07 -6.76 7.11
N VAL A 692 14.78 -7.39 8.04
CA VAL A 692 14.53 -7.37 9.49
C VAL A 692 15.83 -7.15 10.25
N GLY A 693 15.75 -6.74 11.51
CA GLY A 693 16.92 -6.46 12.35
C GLY A 693 17.50 -5.06 12.21
N ALA A 694 18.63 -4.88 12.90
CA ALA A 694 19.32 -3.62 13.16
C ALA A 694 18.47 -2.57 13.91
N GLY A 695 17.50 -3.02 14.73
CA GLY A 695 16.57 -2.12 15.44
C GLY A 695 15.65 -1.30 14.52
N LEU A 696 15.54 -1.70 13.25
CA LEU A 696 14.72 -1.04 12.24
C LEU A 696 13.42 -1.83 12.00
N PRO A 697 12.32 -1.14 11.62
CA PRO A 697 11.05 -1.79 11.30
C PRO A 697 11.20 -2.79 10.14
N PRO A 698 10.35 -3.84 10.09
CA PRO A 698 10.31 -4.76 8.94
C PRO A 698 10.00 -4.01 7.64
N GLN A 699 10.70 -4.40 6.58
CA GLN A 699 10.63 -3.72 5.28
C GLN A 699 10.56 -4.76 4.16
N ILE A 700 9.51 -4.69 3.35
CA ILE A 700 9.31 -5.56 2.19
C ILE A 700 9.84 -4.84 0.95
N GLU A 701 10.85 -5.40 0.29
CA GLU A 701 11.39 -4.92 -0.97
C GLU A 701 10.92 -5.86 -2.10
N ILE A 702 10.12 -5.31 -3.02
CA ILE A 702 9.52 -6.03 -4.15
C ILE A 702 10.15 -5.49 -5.44
N MET A 703 11.04 -6.28 -6.04
CA MET A 703 11.60 -5.99 -7.36
C MET A 703 10.65 -6.52 -8.43
N GLY A 704 9.78 -5.66 -8.95
CA GLY A 704 8.87 -5.99 -10.06
C GLY A 704 9.60 -6.11 -11.40
N GLU A 705 8.88 -6.55 -12.42
CA GLU A 705 9.40 -6.84 -13.77
C GLU A 705 10.32 -5.74 -14.35
N GLN A 706 9.99 -4.46 -14.18
CA GLN A 706 10.84 -3.37 -14.68
C GLN A 706 12.19 -3.24 -13.95
N ALA A 707 12.22 -3.49 -12.64
CA ALA A 707 13.48 -3.56 -11.89
C ALA A 707 14.29 -4.77 -12.33
N LEU A 708 13.64 -5.92 -12.54
CA LEU A 708 14.28 -7.13 -13.07
C LEU A 708 14.83 -6.92 -14.48
N VAL A 709 14.15 -6.14 -15.34
CA VAL A 709 14.62 -5.75 -16.67
C VAL A 709 15.87 -4.89 -16.60
N LYS A 710 15.88 -3.84 -15.76
CA LYS A 710 17.02 -2.93 -15.58
C LYS A 710 18.20 -3.61 -14.88
N TYR A 711 17.94 -4.62 -14.04
CA TYR A 711 18.96 -5.37 -13.32
C TYR A 711 19.84 -6.21 -14.26
N LYS A 712 21.16 -6.05 -14.12
CA LYS A 712 22.18 -6.82 -14.83
C LYS A 712 23.00 -7.62 -13.83
N VAL A 713 23.35 -8.85 -14.19
CA VAL A 713 24.29 -9.70 -13.44
C VAL A 713 25.71 -9.14 -13.63
N ALA A 714 26.39 -8.80 -12.53
CA ALA A 714 27.65 -8.03 -12.56
C ALA A 714 28.88 -8.94 -12.65
N ASP A 715 28.89 -10.00 -11.85
CA ASP A 715 29.96 -10.99 -11.75
C ASP A 715 29.38 -12.42 -11.80
N GLY A 716 30.19 -13.46 -11.55
CA GLY A 716 29.72 -14.84 -11.67
C GLY A 716 29.66 -15.38 -13.10
N TYR A 717 29.29 -16.65 -13.20
CA TYR A 717 29.12 -17.41 -14.46
C TYR A 717 28.12 -16.75 -15.42
N PHE A 718 27.10 -16.08 -14.87
CA PHE A 718 26.00 -15.44 -15.58
C PHE A 718 26.20 -13.95 -15.89
N SER A 719 27.38 -13.39 -15.62
CA SER A 719 27.70 -11.99 -15.99
C SER A 719 27.78 -11.79 -17.51
N ASP A 720 27.37 -10.62 -17.99
CA ASP A 720 27.46 -10.25 -19.43
C ASP A 720 28.87 -10.49 -20.01
N LYS A 721 29.91 -10.30 -19.19
CA LYS A 721 31.31 -10.59 -19.53
C LYS A 721 31.54 -12.09 -19.75
N GLN A 722 31.25 -12.94 -18.76
CA GLN A 722 31.47 -14.38 -18.87
C GLN A 722 30.59 -15.02 -19.95
N ILE A 723 29.36 -14.55 -20.12
CA ILE A 723 28.46 -15.02 -21.19
C ILE A 723 29.09 -14.79 -22.57
N LYS A 724 29.59 -13.57 -22.81
CA LYS A 724 30.24 -13.19 -24.07
C LYS A 724 31.57 -13.93 -24.29
N GLU A 725 32.39 -14.08 -23.25
CA GLU A 725 33.73 -14.66 -23.33
C GLU A 725 33.71 -16.19 -23.48
N ARG A 726 32.82 -16.89 -22.76
CA ARG A 726 32.76 -18.37 -22.77
C ARG A 726 31.84 -18.95 -23.84
N PHE A 727 30.69 -18.32 -24.09
CA PHE A 727 29.64 -18.87 -24.97
C PHE A 727 29.43 -18.06 -26.25
N GLY A 728 30.11 -16.91 -26.39
CA GLY A 728 29.98 -16.04 -27.56
C GLY A 728 28.64 -15.31 -27.68
N PHE A 729 27.68 -15.55 -26.78
CA PHE A 729 26.35 -14.95 -26.83
C PHE A 729 26.38 -13.44 -26.60
N ARG A 730 25.49 -12.74 -27.30
CA ARG A 730 25.30 -11.29 -27.24
C ARG A 730 23.82 -10.96 -27.30
N ASN A 731 23.45 -9.79 -26.77
CA ASN A 731 22.11 -9.24 -26.96
C ASN A 731 21.87 -8.95 -28.44
N ASP A 732 20.63 -9.17 -28.90
CA ASP A 732 20.21 -8.71 -30.23
C ASP A 732 20.15 -7.18 -30.30
N HIS A 733 20.20 -6.64 -31.52
CA HIS A 733 20.03 -5.20 -31.71
C HIS A 733 18.62 -4.77 -31.29
N GLY A 734 18.51 -3.85 -30.34
CA GLY A 734 17.22 -3.43 -29.78
C GLY A 734 16.55 -4.49 -28.89
N ALA A 735 17.32 -5.46 -28.35
CA ALA A 735 16.77 -6.52 -27.50
C ALA A 735 15.97 -5.98 -26.31
N ASN A 736 14.66 -6.24 -26.32
CA ASN A 736 13.77 -5.97 -25.19
C ASN A 736 13.71 -7.21 -24.26
N PRO A 737 14.19 -7.13 -23.01
CA PRO A 737 14.16 -8.24 -22.06
C PRO A 737 12.77 -8.56 -21.49
N LEU A 738 11.71 -7.80 -21.83
CA LEU A 738 10.33 -8.17 -21.47
C LEU A 738 9.83 -9.40 -22.25
N HIS A 739 10.40 -9.70 -23.41
CA HIS A 739 9.98 -10.82 -24.24
C HIS A 739 10.20 -12.17 -23.56
N SER A 740 9.22 -13.08 -23.67
CA SER A 740 9.36 -14.45 -23.16
C SER A 740 10.33 -15.24 -24.05
N PRO A 741 11.41 -15.81 -23.49
CA PRO A 741 12.43 -16.49 -24.28
C PRO A 741 11.91 -17.75 -24.98
N TYR A 742 10.87 -18.40 -24.45
CA TYR A 742 10.27 -19.61 -25.03
C TYR A 742 9.13 -19.32 -26.03
N ILE A 743 8.50 -18.15 -25.97
CA ILE A 743 7.37 -17.79 -26.85
C ILE A 743 7.83 -16.95 -28.04
N GLU A 744 8.71 -15.97 -27.80
CA GLU A 744 9.15 -14.97 -28.79
C GLU A 744 10.62 -15.15 -29.21
N GLY A 745 11.31 -16.12 -28.61
CA GLY A 745 12.73 -16.42 -28.80
C GLY A 745 13.64 -15.53 -27.93
N PRO A 746 14.83 -16.03 -27.54
CA PRO A 746 15.71 -15.35 -26.60
C PRO A 746 16.40 -14.13 -27.23
N LYS A 747 16.15 -12.93 -26.69
CA LYS A 747 16.72 -11.67 -27.21
C LYS A 747 18.01 -11.26 -26.51
N THR A 748 18.14 -11.56 -25.22
CA THR A 748 19.33 -11.21 -24.43
C THR A 748 20.34 -12.36 -24.35
N ALA A 749 21.60 -12.04 -24.08
CA ALA A 749 22.67 -13.01 -23.90
C ALA A 749 22.38 -13.97 -22.72
N LEU A 750 21.78 -13.46 -21.64
CA LEU A 750 21.34 -14.23 -20.47
C LEU A 750 20.22 -15.21 -20.83
N GLN A 751 19.21 -14.77 -21.59
CA GLN A 751 18.15 -15.64 -22.10
C GLN A 751 18.72 -16.75 -23.01
N LYS A 752 19.68 -16.42 -23.88
CA LYS A 752 20.34 -17.39 -24.78
C LYS A 752 21.11 -18.46 -24.00
N LEU A 753 21.87 -18.07 -22.97
CA LEU A 753 22.56 -19.03 -22.09
C LEU A 753 21.58 -19.92 -21.33
N ALA A 754 20.53 -19.34 -20.74
CA ALA A 754 19.51 -20.09 -20.00
C ALA A 754 18.83 -21.17 -20.89
N LEU A 755 18.43 -20.81 -22.12
CA LEU A 755 17.84 -21.79 -23.04
C LEU A 755 18.83 -22.88 -23.47
N GLU A 756 20.12 -22.56 -23.57
CA GLU A 756 21.16 -23.53 -23.91
C GLU A 756 21.41 -24.53 -22.77
N MET A 757 21.42 -24.07 -21.51
CA MET A 757 21.44 -24.96 -20.34
C MET A 757 20.21 -25.86 -20.29
N GLY A 758 19.01 -25.34 -20.58
CA GLY A 758 17.78 -26.15 -20.65
C GLY A 758 17.83 -27.24 -21.71
N ARG A 759 18.44 -26.98 -22.87
CA ARG A 759 18.72 -28.01 -23.89
C ARG A 759 19.72 -29.04 -23.41
N GLN A 760 20.79 -28.61 -22.73
CA GLN A 760 21.81 -29.53 -22.22
C GLN A 760 21.23 -30.48 -21.16
N ALA A 761 20.35 -30.00 -20.28
CA ALA A 761 19.59 -30.84 -19.36
C ALA A 761 18.66 -31.84 -20.09
N ALA A 762 17.99 -31.41 -21.17
CA ALA A 762 17.18 -32.31 -21.98
C ALA A 762 18.00 -33.44 -22.65
N PHE A 763 19.22 -33.13 -23.08
CA PHE A 763 20.14 -34.11 -23.69
C PHE A 763 20.86 -35.00 -22.68
N SER A 764 21.23 -34.49 -21.50
CA SER A 764 21.97 -35.27 -20.48
C SER A 764 21.15 -36.44 -19.98
N THR A 765 19.88 -36.23 -19.61
CA THR A 765 19.04 -37.29 -19.05
C THR A 765 18.58 -38.31 -20.09
N SER A 766 18.48 -37.92 -21.36
CA SER A 766 18.16 -38.84 -22.46
C SER A 766 19.23 -39.92 -22.70
N ARG A 767 20.46 -39.75 -22.19
CA ARG A 767 21.52 -40.78 -22.24
C ARG A 767 21.50 -41.77 -21.08
N THR A 768 20.87 -41.43 -19.96
CA THR A 768 20.73 -42.31 -18.79
C THR A 768 19.47 -43.20 -18.84
N GLY A 769 18.58 -43.00 -19.81
CA GLY A 769 17.33 -43.77 -19.95
C GLY A 769 17.45 -45.14 -20.64
N TYR A 770 18.65 -45.56 -21.05
CA TYR A 770 18.92 -46.88 -21.66
C TYR A 770 20.31 -47.41 -21.29
N MET A 771 20.47 -47.86 -20.03
CA MET A 771 21.44 -48.89 -19.63
C MET A 771 20.83 -49.75 -18.52
#